data_AF-A0A3D1RCC3-F1
#
_entry.id   AF-A0A3D1RCC3-F1
#
_cell.length_a   1.000
_cell.length_b   1.000
_cell.length_c   1.000
_cell.angle_alpha   90.00
_cell.angle_beta   90.00
_cell.angle_gamma   90.00
#
_symmetry.space_group_name_H-M   'P 1'
#
loop_
_entity.id
_entity.type
_entity.pdbx_description
1 polymer ?
#
loop_
_entity_poly.entity_id
_entity_poly.type
_entity_poly.pdbx_seq_one_letter_code
_entity_poly.pdbx_strand_id
1 'polypeptide(L)'
;MVCVNGYCAAPSDRDGGESDSGEILLPDGGQRPDGGAVISDPNNPNKDTDCDGLSDAEEFANRWGPERKQTDPNNPDTDGDGILDGVEVGRTASVDPRCTDFVGDADPSTKTSPVEKDTDGDGLDDGVEDRDRNGKREPQETDPLLADTDGDGIPDGQEDLNGNGFVDPGETDPLKADTDGDGLPDGLERRTGTDPTKIDSDGDTCADGLEDKNRNGIVDSGETDPRVADCSGAGKDTDGDGIPDDIELTVTHTDPTRADTDGDGLLDGEEDKNLNGVVDPGETDPRSADSDCDGLSDYLEIKGYRTDPLVADTDGDGLLDGLEAGIVSNPDPVRCTSFVPDADSSTRTNPLLADSDCDGLSDGAEDANRNGRVDPGETDPKRRDTDADGLPDGLEKGVCVNLDPANCPAFIPDGDCGASQTNPLVADHDGDGLLDGEEDLNKNGVVDPGESSPLRLDSDCDGLADGEERALFRTDPARPDTDGDGILDGVEVGRTTSPDPACSFTADADPSTRTLPYSADTDGDGIPDGVEDGNRNGRVDPGETDPANPDTDGDGLPDGIEDANKNGRFDSGETNPLNPDTDGDGIPDGVEDFNRDGVRQANETDPRKADTDGDGCPDGDEDRNWNHIVDPGETNPLLAGDCPLPTAVDSDCDGLSDDTERNVTHTNPNNPDTDGDGIKDGIEAGAVFNPNPAACPSFVPDADPSTTTDPKRIDTD
;
A
#
# COMPACT_ATOMS: atom_id res chain seq x y z
N MET A 1 41.46 12.77 -15.28
CA MET A 1 41.83 11.36 -15.51
C MET A 1 42.26 11.19 -16.96
N VAL A 2 43.46 10.66 -17.19
CA VAL A 2 43.89 10.19 -18.51
C VAL A 2 44.48 8.79 -18.31
N CYS A 3 43.82 7.78 -18.87
CA CYS A 3 44.24 6.39 -18.80
C CYS A 3 44.88 5.96 -20.13
N VAL A 4 46.01 5.27 -20.07
CA VAL A 4 46.58 4.56 -21.22
C VAL A 4 47.14 3.21 -20.76
N ASN A 5 46.72 2.13 -21.43
CA ASN A 5 47.14 0.74 -21.23
C ASN A 5 46.85 0.10 -19.86
N GLY A 6 45.61 0.22 -19.40
CA GLY A 6 44.97 -0.80 -18.55
C GLY A 6 45.48 -0.98 -17.12
N TYR A 7 46.43 -0.17 -16.65
CA TYR A 7 46.84 -0.15 -15.25
C TYR A 7 46.85 1.29 -14.73
N CYS A 8 45.98 1.58 -13.77
CA CYS A 8 45.98 2.83 -13.02
C CYS A 8 46.83 2.62 -11.76
N ALA A 9 47.97 3.31 -11.67
CA ALA A 9 48.73 3.45 -10.43
C ALA A 9 48.47 4.85 -9.86
N ALA A 10 48.09 4.92 -8.58
CA ALA A 10 47.91 6.18 -7.86
C ALA A 10 49.25 6.92 -7.70
N PRO A 11 49.31 8.27 -7.82
CA PRO A 11 50.51 9.02 -7.51
C PRO A 11 50.71 9.13 -6.01
N SER A 12 51.93 8.84 -5.57
CA SER A 12 52.46 9.21 -4.28
C SER A 12 52.56 10.74 -4.15
N ASP A 13 51.92 11.32 -3.14
CA ASP A 13 52.30 12.65 -2.65
C ASP A 13 52.42 12.63 -1.13
N ARG A 14 53.54 13.20 -0.68
CA ARG A 14 53.91 13.47 0.70
C ARG A 14 53.39 14.86 1.09
N ASP A 15 53.17 14.99 2.39
CA ASP A 15 53.01 16.21 3.20
C ASP A 15 51.72 17.03 3.03
N GLY A 16 50.93 17.00 4.10
CA GLY A 16 49.87 17.97 4.39
C GLY A 16 48.90 17.36 5.39
N GLY A 17 49.11 17.62 6.68
CA GLY A 17 48.27 17.06 7.74
C GLY A 17 46.82 17.51 7.62
N GLU A 18 45.94 16.54 7.77
CA GLU A 18 44.60 16.64 8.33
C GLU A 18 44.34 15.26 8.94
N SER A 19 44.07 15.23 10.24
CA SER A 19 43.62 14.05 10.95
C SER A 19 42.25 13.68 10.40
N ASP A 20 42.19 12.50 9.80
CA ASP A 20 40.96 11.81 9.46
C ASP A 20 40.17 11.62 10.76
N SER A 21 39.11 12.39 10.92
CA SER A 21 38.09 12.15 11.93
C SER A 21 37.39 10.86 11.53
N GLY A 22 37.74 9.76 12.20
CA GLY A 22 36.93 8.55 12.18
C GLY A 22 35.51 8.92 12.57
N GLU A 23 34.63 8.91 11.58
CA GLU A 23 33.19 9.05 11.76
C GLU A 23 32.71 7.73 12.36
N ILE A 24 32.57 7.69 13.69
CA ILE A 24 31.80 6.64 14.36
C ILE A 24 30.34 6.90 14.01
N LEU A 25 29.80 6.05 13.15
CA LEU A 25 28.39 5.99 12.81
C LEU A 25 27.66 5.31 13.97
N LEU A 26 26.67 5.98 14.55
CA LEU A 26 25.66 5.35 15.41
C LEU A 26 24.84 4.38 14.55
N PRO A 27 24.38 3.23 15.10
CA PRO A 27 23.58 2.24 14.40
C PRO A 27 22.11 2.66 14.33
N ASP A 28 21.84 3.84 13.75
CA ASP A 28 20.65 4.10 12.94
C ASP A 28 20.83 5.50 12.34
N GLY A 29 20.52 5.69 11.07
CA GLY A 29 20.83 6.89 10.28
C GLY A 29 20.11 8.19 10.67
N GLY A 30 19.98 8.53 11.96
CA GLY A 30 19.35 9.74 12.48
C GLY A 30 20.20 10.99 12.23
N GLN A 31 19.72 11.90 11.37
CA GLN A 31 20.24 13.26 11.31
C GLN A 31 20.01 13.99 12.65
N ARG A 32 21.07 14.62 13.18
CA ARG A 32 20.99 15.55 14.32
C ARG A 32 19.92 16.63 14.04
N PRO A 33 18.87 16.77 14.87
CA PRO A 33 17.86 17.80 14.69
C PRO A 33 18.37 19.11 15.27
N ASP A 34 19.13 19.86 14.47
CA ASP A 34 19.12 21.33 14.37
C ASP A 34 20.46 21.85 13.83
N GLY A 35 20.39 22.52 12.67
CA GLY A 35 21.54 23.13 11.98
C GLY A 35 22.11 24.37 12.67
N GLY A 36 22.61 24.24 13.90
CA GLY A 36 23.39 25.26 14.61
C GLY A 36 24.53 24.63 15.42
N ALA A 37 25.69 25.28 15.46
CA ALA A 37 26.81 24.82 16.28
C ALA A 37 26.40 24.80 17.77
N VAL A 38 26.24 23.60 18.33
CA VAL A 38 26.05 23.40 19.77
C VAL A 38 27.40 23.69 20.43
N ILE A 39 27.47 24.72 21.28
CA ILE A 39 28.70 25.11 21.98
C ILE A 39 28.63 24.56 23.41
N SER A 40 29.64 23.83 23.88
CA SER A 40 29.74 23.43 25.29
C SER A 40 29.72 24.64 26.24
N ASP A 41 29.07 24.51 27.39
CA ASP A 41 28.90 25.56 28.40
C ASP A 41 29.45 25.10 29.77
N PRO A 42 30.70 25.47 30.13
CA PRO A 42 31.37 25.04 31.35
C PRO A 42 30.67 25.47 32.65
N ASN A 43 29.62 26.29 32.60
CA ASN A 43 28.92 26.79 33.79
C ASN A 43 27.47 26.28 33.91
N ASN A 44 26.99 25.47 32.97
CA ASN A 44 25.61 24.98 32.98
C ASN A 44 25.55 23.52 33.48
N PRO A 45 25.08 23.27 34.71
CA PRO A 45 25.07 21.94 35.32
C PRO A 45 23.97 21.01 34.78
N ASN A 46 23.11 21.49 33.88
CA ASN A 46 22.01 20.71 33.30
C ASN A 46 22.13 20.59 31.78
N LYS A 47 23.24 21.07 31.20
CA LYS A 47 23.50 20.97 29.78
C LYS A 47 24.55 19.89 29.59
N ASP A 48 24.19 18.94 28.76
CA ASP A 48 24.96 17.79 28.32
C ASP A 48 24.98 17.91 26.78
N THR A 49 26.16 18.14 26.21
CA THR A 49 26.31 18.57 24.80
C THR A 49 26.39 17.38 23.85
N ASP A 50 26.97 16.29 24.31
CA ASP A 50 27.21 15.04 23.60
C ASP A 50 26.35 13.87 24.10
N CYS A 51 25.53 14.09 25.13
CA CYS A 51 24.51 13.17 25.63
C CYS A 51 25.08 11.88 26.22
N ASP A 52 26.22 11.98 26.91
CA ASP A 52 26.92 10.87 27.55
C ASP A 52 26.51 10.65 29.01
N GLY A 53 25.64 11.50 29.57
CA GLY A 53 25.20 11.44 30.96
C GLY A 53 25.98 12.33 31.94
N LEU A 54 27.04 13.01 31.48
CA LEU A 54 27.76 14.05 32.20
C LEU A 54 27.34 15.44 31.71
N SER A 55 27.26 16.39 32.64
CA SER A 55 27.05 17.78 32.21
C SER A 55 28.36 18.41 31.77
N ASP A 56 28.30 19.37 30.83
CA ASP A 56 29.44 20.19 30.41
C ASP A 56 30.21 20.71 31.65
N ALA A 57 29.49 21.16 32.68
CA ALA A 57 30.07 21.68 33.92
C ALA A 57 30.86 20.63 34.72
N GLU A 58 30.42 19.36 34.73
CA GLU A 58 31.09 18.25 35.40
C GLU A 58 32.38 17.88 34.69
N GLU A 59 32.35 17.78 33.38
CA GLU A 59 33.51 17.44 32.55
C GLU A 59 34.62 18.50 32.62
N PHE A 60 34.25 19.78 32.67
CA PHE A 60 35.20 20.88 32.91
C PHE A 60 35.77 20.90 34.34
N ALA A 61 35.04 20.38 35.33
CA ALA A 61 35.40 20.46 36.74
C ALA A 61 36.16 19.22 37.25
N ASN A 62 35.76 18.03 36.81
CA ASN A 62 36.28 16.76 37.29
C ASN A 62 37.67 16.48 36.71
N ARG A 63 38.44 15.66 37.43
CA ARG A 63 39.79 15.27 37.05
C ARG A 63 39.99 13.80 37.41
N TRP A 64 40.24 12.98 36.40
CA TRP A 64 40.31 11.52 36.49
C TRP A 64 41.76 11.03 36.35
N GLY A 65 42.02 9.85 36.90
CA GLY A 65 43.33 9.20 36.87
C GLY A 65 44.47 9.91 37.62
N PRO A 66 45.66 9.29 37.67
CA PRO A 66 46.86 9.86 38.28
C PRO A 66 47.37 11.12 37.55
N GLU A 67 47.10 11.24 36.26
CA GLU A 67 47.49 12.39 35.43
C GLU A 67 46.55 13.60 35.53
N ARG A 68 45.40 13.46 36.21
CA ARG A 68 44.37 14.50 36.31
C ARG A 68 43.89 14.95 34.92
N LYS A 69 43.49 13.99 34.09
CA LYS A 69 42.84 14.24 32.79
C LYS A 69 41.37 14.62 32.99
N GLN A 70 40.73 15.14 31.95
CA GLN A 70 39.32 15.52 31.92
C GLN A 70 38.65 14.77 30.77
N THR A 71 37.35 14.54 30.91
CA THR A 71 36.45 14.18 29.81
C THR A 71 36.26 15.39 28.87
N ASP A 72 35.95 15.15 27.60
CA ASP A 72 35.71 16.18 26.58
C ASP A 72 34.21 16.39 26.34
N PRO A 73 33.65 17.58 26.66
CA PRO A 73 32.22 17.92 26.50
C PRO A 73 31.63 17.93 25.08
N ASN A 74 32.34 17.38 24.11
CA ASN A 74 31.83 17.20 22.75
C ASN A 74 32.15 15.80 22.22
N ASN A 75 32.66 14.92 23.07
CA ASN A 75 33.02 13.56 22.76
C ASN A 75 32.45 12.65 23.86
N PRO A 76 31.37 11.91 23.55
CA PRO A 76 30.64 11.15 24.57
C PRO A 76 31.40 9.92 25.13
N ASP A 77 32.56 9.60 24.57
CA ASP A 77 33.49 8.53 24.96
C ASP A 77 34.91 9.08 24.79
N THR A 78 35.47 9.61 25.88
CA THR A 78 36.67 10.46 25.85
C THR A 78 37.93 9.69 25.49
N ASP A 79 38.08 8.47 25.99
CA ASP A 79 39.27 7.66 25.73
C ASP A 79 39.08 6.69 24.57
N GLY A 80 37.85 6.47 24.12
CA GLY A 80 37.52 5.79 22.87
C GLY A 80 37.51 4.27 23.01
N ASP A 81 37.19 3.73 24.19
CA ASP A 81 37.05 2.28 24.41
C ASP A 81 35.66 1.72 24.07
N GLY A 82 34.68 2.61 23.87
CA GLY A 82 33.32 2.27 23.48
C GLY A 82 32.28 2.37 24.59
N ILE A 83 32.67 2.64 25.84
CA ILE A 83 31.77 2.96 26.95
C ILE A 83 31.61 4.48 27.04
N LEU A 84 30.42 4.97 27.42
CA LEU A 84 30.18 6.40 27.58
C LEU A 84 30.78 6.92 28.89
N ASP A 85 31.37 8.11 28.88
CA ASP A 85 32.03 8.69 30.06
C ASP A 85 31.09 8.75 31.30
N GLY A 86 29.80 8.99 31.07
CA GLY A 86 28.79 8.97 32.13
C GLY A 86 28.48 7.58 32.67
N VAL A 87 28.47 6.55 31.81
CA VAL A 87 28.29 5.15 32.21
C VAL A 87 29.45 4.72 33.09
N GLU A 88 30.69 4.93 32.67
CA GLU A 88 31.90 4.54 33.41
C GLU A 88 31.98 5.12 34.83
N VAL A 89 31.42 6.32 35.03
CA VAL A 89 31.42 6.97 36.34
C VAL A 89 30.16 6.70 37.17
N GLY A 90 29.25 5.85 36.71
CA GLY A 90 28.08 5.40 37.48
C GLY A 90 26.79 6.18 37.24
N ARG A 91 26.54 6.75 36.06
CA ARG A 91 25.33 7.54 35.80
C ARG A 91 24.18 6.66 35.33
N THR A 92 23.16 6.54 36.18
CA THR A 92 21.94 5.77 35.86
C THR A 92 20.89 6.56 35.07
N ALA A 93 21.13 7.83 34.73
CA ALA A 93 20.21 8.69 33.98
C ALA A 93 20.93 9.95 33.47
N SER A 94 20.50 10.47 32.31
CA SER A 94 21.02 11.74 31.79
C SER A 94 20.60 12.93 32.65
N VAL A 95 21.48 13.92 32.73
CA VAL A 95 21.28 15.19 33.41
C VAL A 95 20.55 16.23 32.53
N ASP A 96 20.46 15.99 31.22
CA ASP A 96 19.76 16.83 30.26
C ASP A 96 18.55 16.10 29.64
N PRO A 97 17.31 16.58 29.85
CA PRO A 97 16.11 15.91 29.35
C PRO A 97 15.98 15.88 27.81
N ARG A 98 16.90 16.51 27.07
CA ARG A 98 16.96 16.43 25.60
C ARG A 98 17.71 15.20 25.10
N CYS A 99 18.49 14.56 25.96
CA CYS A 99 19.23 13.34 25.66
C CYS A 99 18.33 12.13 25.93
N THR A 100 17.43 11.84 24.99
CA THR A 100 16.43 10.76 25.14
C THR A 100 17.01 9.37 24.92
N ASP A 101 18.15 9.29 24.26
CA ASP A 101 18.75 8.05 23.78
C ASP A 101 19.86 7.54 24.72
N PHE A 102 20.19 8.31 25.75
CA PHE A 102 21.15 7.90 26.78
C PHE A 102 20.59 6.72 27.59
N VAL A 103 21.30 5.60 27.53
CA VAL A 103 21.09 4.45 28.40
C VAL A 103 22.04 4.59 29.59
N GLY A 104 21.49 4.60 30.80
CA GLY A 104 22.29 4.74 32.01
C GLY A 104 22.89 3.42 32.47
N ASP A 105 23.94 3.55 33.27
CA ASP A 105 24.66 2.45 33.91
C ASP A 105 23.69 1.50 34.65
N ALA A 106 23.80 0.21 34.31
CA ALA A 106 23.01 -0.89 34.87
C ALA A 106 23.47 -1.31 36.29
N ASP A 107 24.74 -1.07 36.66
CA ASP A 107 25.29 -1.23 38.00
C ASP A 107 26.26 -0.08 38.38
N PRO A 108 25.78 1.02 38.98
CA PRO A 108 26.60 2.17 39.34
C PRO A 108 27.63 1.92 40.47
N SER A 109 27.76 0.68 40.94
CA SER A 109 28.79 0.25 41.87
C SER A 109 30.09 -0.19 41.19
N THR A 110 30.03 -0.58 39.92
CA THR A 110 31.15 -0.81 39.02
C THR A 110 31.49 0.49 38.30
N LYS A 111 32.77 0.82 38.25
CA LYS A 111 33.25 2.09 37.70
C LYS A 111 34.63 1.93 37.10
N THR A 112 34.71 2.19 35.82
CA THR A 112 35.93 2.27 35.02
C THR A 112 36.39 3.73 34.90
N SER A 113 37.47 3.96 34.16
CA SER A 113 38.09 5.27 34.06
C SER A 113 37.78 5.93 32.71
N PRO A 114 37.04 7.06 32.67
CA PRO A 114 36.61 7.71 31.41
C PRO A 114 37.70 8.52 30.69
N VAL A 115 38.96 8.16 30.89
CA VAL A 115 40.14 8.83 30.36
C VAL A 115 41.33 7.87 30.16
N GLU A 116 41.14 6.60 30.51
CA GLU A 116 42.10 5.51 30.45
C GLU A 116 41.34 4.25 30.01
N LYS A 117 41.44 3.93 28.71
CA LYS A 117 40.79 2.79 28.04
C LYS A 117 40.93 1.41 28.70
N ASP A 118 41.84 1.25 29.66
CA ASP A 118 42.25 -0.01 30.29
C ASP A 118 42.48 0.32 31.78
N THR A 119 41.46 0.03 32.60
CA THR A 119 41.38 0.50 33.99
C THR A 119 42.31 -0.26 34.92
N ASP A 120 42.55 -1.55 34.68
CA ASP A 120 43.37 -2.40 35.55
C ASP A 120 44.80 -2.68 35.01
N GLY A 121 45.04 -2.35 33.75
CA GLY A 121 46.35 -2.33 33.10
C GLY A 121 46.81 -3.70 32.61
N ASP A 122 45.89 -4.60 32.27
CA ASP A 122 46.19 -5.97 31.89
C ASP A 122 46.46 -6.15 30.38
N GLY A 123 46.04 -5.16 29.57
CA GLY A 123 46.21 -5.11 28.12
C GLY A 123 44.92 -5.24 27.31
N LEU A 124 43.76 -5.42 27.94
CA LEU A 124 42.43 -5.40 27.32
C LEU A 124 41.74 -4.05 27.61
N ASP A 125 40.97 -3.53 26.66
CA ASP A 125 40.28 -2.23 26.84
C ASP A 125 38.94 -2.47 27.57
N ASP A 126 38.53 -1.60 28.50
CA ASP A 126 37.34 -1.77 29.35
C ASP A 126 36.06 -2.03 28.52
N GLY A 127 35.89 -1.36 27.38
CA GLY A 127 34.75 -1.56 26.47
C GLY A 127 34.80 -2.82 25.61
N VAL A 128 35.92 -3.55 25.62
CA VAL A 128 36.02 -4.92 25.09
C VAL A 128 35.54 -5.93 26.14
N GLU A 129 35.86 -5.65 27.41
CA GLU A 129 35.48 -6.46 28.56
C GLU A 129 33.99 -6.32 28.90
N ASP A 130 33.46 -5.09 28.88
CA ASP A 130 32.01 -4.79 28.96
C ASP A 130 31.41 -4.71 27.55
N ARG A 131 31.17 -5.87 26.95
CA ARG A 131 30.82 -6.00 25.53
C ARG A 131 29.47 -5.36 25.20
N ASP A 132 28.51 -5.40 26.12
CA ASP A 132 27.22 -4.74 25.95
C ASP A 132 27.21 -3.25 26.38
N ARG A 133 28.32 -2.79 27.00
CA ARG A 133 28.65 -1.41 27.34
C ARG A 133 27.66 -0.78 28.31
N ASN A 134 27.07 -1.59 29.17
CA ASN A 134 26.02 -1.17 30.08
C ASN A 134 26.57 -0.77 31.47
N GLY A 135 27.87 -0.93 31.73
CA GLY A 135 28.55 -0.60 32.97
C GLY A 135 28.42 -1.63 34.09
N LYS A 136 27.79 -2.79 33.85
CA LYS A 136 27.54 -3.84 34.83
C LYS A 136 28.37 -5.09 34.53
N ARG A 137 29.04 -5.58 35.56
CA ARG A 137 29.74 -6.88 35.48
C ARG A 137 28.77 -8.04 35.30
N GLU A 138 29.06 -8.86 34.29
CA GLU A 138 28.29 -10.05 33.98
C GLU A 138 29.16 -11.31 33.94
N PRO A 139 28.64 -12.50 34.30
CA PRO A 139 29.44 -13.74 34.34
C PRO A 139 29.99 -14.22 32.99
N GLN A 140 29.52 -13.65 31.88
CA GLN A 140 29.91 -14.01 30.51
C GLN A 140 30.87 -13.00 29.87
N GLU A 141 31.40 -12.08 30.68
CA GLU A 141 32.30 -10.97 30.34
C GLU A 141 33.48 -10.99 31.31
N THR A 142 34.63 -10.45 30.89
CA THR A 142 35.77 -10.24 31.79
C THR A 142 35.50 -9.03 32.70
N ASP A 143 36.16 -8.96 33.86
CA ASP A 143 35.96 -7.86 34.81
C ASP A 143 37.00 -6.75 34.56
N PRO A 144 36.60 -5.54 34.08
CA PRO A 144 37.53 -4.44 33.77
C PRO A 144 38.31 -3.88 34.99
N LEU A 145 38.08 -4.43 36.17
CA LEU A 145 38.73 -4.06 37.42
C LEU A 145 39.66 -5.17 37.95
N LEU A 146 39.78 -6.30 37.24
CA LEU A 146 40.56 -7.47 37.61
C LEU A 146 41.41 -7.96 36.43
N ALA A 147 42.70 -7.66 36.49
CA ALA A 147 43.70 -8.03 35.48
C ALA A 147 43.97 -9.55 35.31
N ASP A 148 43.12 -10.43 35.81
CA ASP A 148 43.17 -11.90 35.79
C ASP A 148 41.80 -12.35 36.36
N THR A 149 40.80 -12.41 35.47
CA THR A 149 39.38 -12.58 35.82
C THR A 149 39.12 -13.95 36.45
N ASP A 150 39.72 -15.02 35.91
CA ASP A 150 39.51 -16.39 36.37
C ASP A 150 40.48 -16.86 37.47
N GLY A 151 41.58 -16.13 37.69
CA GLY A 151 42.55 -16.34 38.76
C GLY A 151 43.55 -17.47 38.52
N ASP A 152 43.80 -17.86 37.27
CA ASP A 152 44.69 -18.96 36.91
C ASP A 152 46.19 -18.55 36.87
N GLY A 153 46.43 -17.23 36.86
CA GLY A 153 47.73 -16.59 36.84
C GLY A 153 48.18 -16.08 35.46
N ILE A 154 47.31 -16.01 34.46
CA ILE A 154 47.48 -15.30 33.20
C ILE A 154 46.53 -14.07 33.21
N PRO A 155 47.00 -12.88 32.83
CA PRO A 155 46.13 -11.72 32.65
C PRO A 155 45.25 -11.83 31.40
N ASP A 156 44.01 -11.33 31.44
CA ASP A 156 43.01 -11.45 30.36
C ASP A 156 43.57 -10.92 29.02
N GLY A 157 44.23 -9.76 29.02
CA GLY A 157 44.91 -9.21 27.84
C GLY A 157 46.11 -10.03 27.29
N GLN A 158 46.59 -11.06 28.01
CA GLN A 158 47.57 -12.05 27.53
C GLN A 158 46.94 -13.36 27.04
N GLU A 159 45.65 -13.52 27.30
CA GLU A 159 44.83 -14.64 26.87
C GLU A 159 44.18 -14.27 25.53
N ASP A 160 43.60 -13.09 25.44
CA ASP A 160 43.19 -12.45 24.18
C ASP A 160 44.36 -11.67 23.56
N LEU A 161 45.20 -12.37 22.78
CA LEU A 161 46.42 -11.80 22.20
C LEU A 161 46.15 -10.69 21.19
N ASN A 162 44.94 -10.64 20.65
CA ASN A 162 44.56 -9.69 19.61
C ASN A 162 43.63 -8.57 20.08
N GLY A 163 43.13 -8.68 21.32
CA GLY A 163 42.39 -7.65 22.05
C GLY A 163 41.02 -7.37 21.46
N ASN A 164 40.34 -8.39 20.93
CA ASN A 164 39.04 -8.25 20.28
C ASN A 164 37.85 -8.68 21.16
N GLY A 165 38.10 -9.26 22.33
CA GLY A 165 37.10 -9.76 23.28
C GLY A 165 36.51 -11.12 22.92
N PHE A 166 37.15 -11.86 22.01
CA PHE A 166 36.74 -13.19 21.57
C PHE A 166 37.90 -14.17 21.68
N VAL A 167 37.61 -15.39 22.11
CA VAL A 167 38.61 -16.47 22.15
C VAL A 167 38.88 -16.96 20.74
N ASP A 168 40.05 -16.64 20.18
CA ASP A 168 40.47 -17.09 18.85
C ASP A 168 41.32 -18.39 18.88
N PRO A 169 41.47 -19.10 17.74
CA PRO A 169 42.28 -20.31 17.70
C PRO A 169 43.74 -20.11 18.17
N GLY A 170 44.10 -20.77 19.27
CA GLY A 170 45.43 -20.72 19.89
C GLY A 170 45.55 -19.68 21.03
N GLU A 171 44.45 -19.05 21.41
CA GLU A 171 44.29 -18.24 22.62
C GLU A 171 43.72 -19.10 23.76
N THR A 172 43.90 -18.64 24.99
CA THR A 172 43.23 -19.20 26.19
C THR A 172 42.00 -18.36 26.51
N ASP A 173 41.00 -18.96 27.16
CA ASP A 173 39.73 -18.31 27.51
C ASP A 173 39.87 -17.58 28.87
N PRO A 174 39.85 -16.23 28.92
CA PRO A 174 40.06 -15.47 30.15
C PRO A 174 38.99 -15.68 31.24
N LEU A 175 37.90 -16.37 30.91
CA LEU A 175 36.83 -16.71 31.86
C LEU A 175 36.96 -18.14 32.39
N LYS A 176 37.94 -18.91 31.91
CA LYS A 176 38.14 -20.31 32.26
C LYS A 176 39.59 -20.56 32.64
N ALA A 177 39.78 -20.79 33.95
CA ALA A 177 41.08 -21.09 34.51
C ALA A 177 41.73 -22.40 34.00
N ASP A 178 41.13 -23.12 33.07
CA ASP A 178 41.49 -24.42 32.49
C ASP A 178 40.73 -24.49 31.15
N THR A 179 41.33 -23.89 30.10
CA THR A 179 40.71 -23.61 28.80
C THR A 179 40.28 -24.88 28.09
N ASP A 180 41.12 -25.90 28.11
CA ASP A 180 40.88 -27.17 27.44
C ASP A 180 40.20 -28.21 28.35
N GLY A 181 40.09 -27.94 29.66
CA GLY A 181 39.27 -28.70 30.60
C GLY A 181 39.89 -30.02 31.03
N ASP A 182 41.20 -30.20 30.83
CA ASP A 182 41.91 -31.45 31.10
C ASP A 182 42.24 -31.65 32.59
N GLY A 183 42.10 -30.59 33.38
CA GLY A 183 42.33 -30.53 34.81
C GLY A 183 43.59 -29.76 35.23
N LEU A 184 44.41 -29.27 34.31
CA LEU A 184 45.53 -28.36 34.57
C LEU A 184 45.14 -26.93 34.22
N PRO A 185 45.34 -25.97 35.14
CA PRO A 185 45.10 -24.57 34.81
C PRO A 185 46.07 -24.02 33.77
N ASP A 186 45.62 -23.16 32.86
CA ASP A 186 46.43 -22.67 31.72
C ASP A 186 47.71 -22.00 32.18
N GLY A 187 47.62 -21.21 33.25
CA GLY A 187 48.75 -20.56 33.88
C GLY A 187 49.78 -21.57 34.42
N LEU A 188 49.36 -22.75 34.87
CA LEU A 188 50.26 -23.86 35.22
C LEU A 188 50.87 -24.49 33.98
N GLU A 189 50.09 -24.70 32.95
CA GLU A 189 50.51 -25.32 31.70
C GLU A 189 51.55 -24.51 30.94
N ARG A 190 51.34 -23.19 30.83
CA ARG A 190 52.36 -22.25 30.30
C ARG A 190 53.67 -22.33 31.09
N ARG A 191 53.63 -22.67 32.39
CA ARG A 191 54.83 -22.83 33.24
C ARG A 191 55.49 -24.20 33.12
N THR A 192 54.72 -25.26 32.89
CA THR A 192 55.20 -26.66 32.79
C THR A 192 55.61 -27.04 31.38
N GLY A 193 55.12 -26.30 30.39
CA GLY A 193 55.40 -26.47 28.97
C GLY A 193 54.46 -27.45 28.26
N THR A 194 53.26 -27.66 28.80
CA THR A 194 52.09 -28.20 28.08
C THR A 194 51.38 -27.08 27.33
N ASP A 195 50.49 -27.44 26.43
CA ASP A 195 49.74 -26.53 25.57
C ASP A 195 48.32 -26.37 26.13
N PRO A 196 47.97 -25.21 26.72
CA PRO A 196 46.69 -25.01 27.42
C PRO A 196 45.44 -25.00 26.53
N THR A 197 45.62 -25.28 25.25
CA THR A 197 44.55 -25.39 24.26
C THR A 197 44.40 -26.84 23.78
N LYS A 198 45.07 -27.78 24.45
CA LYS A 198 45.11 -29.20 24.09
C LYS A 198 45.11 -30.06 25.33
N ILE A 199 43.98 -30.74 25.51
CA ILE A 199 43.78 -31.78 26.51
C ILE A 199 44.94 -32.78 26.58
N ASP A 200 45.49 -33.16 25.42
CA ASP A 200 46.63 -34.07 25.30
C ASP A 200 47.74 -33.38 24.50
N SER A 201 48.71 -32.81 25.21
CA SER A 201 49.80 -32.03 24.62
C SER A 201 50.74 -32.85 23.74
N ASP A 202 50.89 -34.15 24.00
CA ASP A 202 51.87 -35.00 23.33
C ASP A 202 51.28 -36.06 22.38
N GLY A 203 49.95 -36.17 22.37
CA GLY A 203 49.15 -36.97 21.46
C GLY A 203 49.20 -38.47 21.76
N ASP A 204 49.41 -38.86 23.01
CA ASP A 204 49.52 -40.25 23.44
C ASP A 204 48.25 -40.86 24.04
N THR A 205 47.14 -40.11 23.97
CA THR A 205 45.76 -40.46 24.37
C THR A 205 45.45 -40.33 25.86
N CYS A 206 46.28 -39.63 26.63
CA CYS A 206 46.04 -39.32 28.03
C CYS A 206 46.05 -37.80 28.23
N ALA A 207 45.10 -37.29 29.02
CA ALA A 207 45.01 -35.88 29.32
C ALA A 207 46.15 -35.42 30.25
N ASP A 208 46.74 -34.25 30.02
CA ASP A 208 47.89 -33.74 30.79
C ASP A 208 47.58 -33.67 32.30
N GLY A 209 46.36 -33.30 32.68
CA GLY A 209 45.88 -33.26 34.08
C GLY A 209 45.72 -34.61 34.77
N LEU A 210 45.60 -35.71 34.02
CA LEU A 210 45.62 -37.07 34.57
C LEU A 210 47.05 -37.59 34.78
N GLU A 211 47.97 -37.07 33.98
CA GLU A 211 49.38 -37.36 34.06
C GLU A 211 50.00 -36.63 35.26
N ASP A 212 49.64 -35.37 35.50
CA ASP A 212 49.94 -34.62 36.74
C ASP A 212 48.74 -34.63 37.73
N LYS A 213 48.46 -35.81 38.30
CA LYS A 213 47.33 -36.04 39.22
C LYS A 213 47.22 -35.06 40.38
N ASN A 214 48.35 -34.49 40.80
CA ASN A 214 48.40 -33.61 41.95
C ASN A 214 48.50 -32.12 41.57
N ARG A 215 48.51 -31.81 40.27
CA ARG A 215 48.41 -30.48 39.65
C ARG A 215 49.47 -29.51 40.17
N ASN A 216 50.68 -30.02 40.38
CA ASN A 216 51.79 -29.23 40.92
C ASN A 216 52.83 -28.85 39.87
N GLY A 217 52.66 -29.33 38.64
CA GLY A 217 53.54 -29.13 37.49
C GLY A 217 54.85 -29.90 37.54
N ILE A 218 54.94 -30.96 38.34
CA ILE A 218 56.14 -31.76 38.56
C ILE A 218 55.78 -33.24 38.45
N VAL A 219 56.47 -33.96 37.55
CA VAL A 219 56.33 -35.42 37.43
C VAL A 219 56.79 -36.12 38.72
N ASP A 220 55.84 -36.54 39.54
CA ASP A 220 56.08 -37.27 40.78
C ASP A 220 56.12 -38.80 40.58
N SER A 221 56.54 -39.52 41.62
CA SER A 221 56.61 -40.99 41.59
C SER A 221 55.21 -41.61 41.53
N GLY A 222 54.78 -42.06 40.35
CA GLY A 222 53.45 -42.67 40.12
C GLY A 222 52.59 -41.89 39.11
N GLU A 223 53.14 -40.79 38.60
CA GLU A 223 52.64 -39.98 37.48
C GLU A 223 53.40 -40.33 36.19
N THR A 224 52.79 -39.98 35.07
CA THR A 224 53.39 -39.99 33.71
C THR A 224 53.74 -38.53 33.33
N ASP A 225 54.48 -38.30 32.24
CA ASP A 225 54.97 -36.96 31.88
C ASP A 225 54.11 -36.38 30.73
N PRO A 226 53.30 -35.33 30.95
CA PRO A 226 52.43 -34.67 29.96
C PRO A 226 53.05 -34.18 28.64
N ARG A 227 54.35 -34.41 28.43
CA ARG A 227 55.13 -33.89 27.32
C ARG A 227 55.90 -34.99 26.61
N VAL A 228 55.73 -36.23 27.06
CA VAL A 228 56.44 -37.40 26.57
C VAL A 228 55.46 -38.55 26.47
N ALA A 229 55.11 -38.89 25.23
CA ALA A 229 54.25 -40.03 24.90
C ALA A 229 54.66 -41.35 25.59
N ASP A 230 54.19 -41.55 26.82
CA ASP A 230 54.58 -42.59 27.76
C ASP A 230 53.39 -43.17 28.56
N CYS A 231 52.17 -42.75 28.22
CA CYS A 231 50.92 -43.35 28.61
C CYS A 231 50.78 -44.75 27.97
N SER A 232 51.33 -45.74 28.67
CA SER A 232 51.46 -47.12 28.16
C SER A 232 50.16 -47.95 28.14
N GLY A 233 49.00 -47.32 28.34
CA GLY A 233 47.69 -47.93 28.14
C GLY A 233 46.94 -47.13 27.10
N ALA A 234 46.81 -47.64 25.87
CA ALA A 234 45.78 -47.16 24.95
C ALA A 234 44.48 -47.04 25.75
N GLY A 235 43.97 -45.81 25.86
CA GLY A 235 42.81 -45.48 26.68
C GLY A 235 41.76 -46.56 26.53
N LYS A 236 41.33 -47.12 27.66
CA LYS A 236 40.29 -48.13 27.63
C LYS A 236 39.05 -47.43 27.07
N ASP A 237 38.50 -47.94 25.98
CA ASP A 237 37.24 -47.49 25.38
C ASP A 237 36.29 -48.69 25.50
N THR A 238 35.35 -48.58 26.44
CA THR A 238 34.58 -49.72 26.95
C THR A 238 33.37 -50.05 26.10
N ASP A 239 32.77 -49.06 25.45
CA ASP A 239 31.57 -49.20 24.61
C ASP A 239 31.87 -49.07 23.10
N GLY A 240 33.02 -48.53 22.73
CA GLY A 240 33.57 -48.58 21.39
C GLY A 240 33.08 -47.48 20.46
N ASP A 241 32.68 -46.32 20.96
CA ASP A 241 32.28 -45.16 20.13
C ASP A 241 33.46 -44.36 19.57
N GLY A 242 34.65 -44.51 20.18
CA GLY A 242 35.88 -43.84 19.76
C GLY A 242 36.43 -42.85 20.78
N ILE A 243 35.65 -42.47 21.80
CA ILE A 243 36.12 -41.65 22.92
C ILE A 243 36.67 -42.59 24.02
N PRO A 244 37.89 -42.36 24.54
CA PRO A 244 38.42 -43.15 25.65
C PRO A 244 37.68 -42.92 26.98
N ASP A 245 37.48 -43.97 27.78
CA ASP A 245 36.81 -43.94 29.11
C ASP A 245 37.30 -42.79 30.00
N ASP A 246 38.59 -42.47 29.93
CA ASP A 246 39.20 -41.45 30.77
C ASP A 246 38.77 -40.04 30.32
N ILE A 247 38.73 -39.76 29.01
CA ILE A 247 38.21 -38.52 28.42
C ILE A 247 36.71 -38.40 28.71
N GLU A 248 35.97 -39.50 28.57
CA GLU A 248 34.54 -39.53 28.86
C GLU A 248 34.21 -39.14 30.31
N LEU A 249 35.05 -39.57 31.25
CA LEU A 249 34.85 -39.25 32.67
C LEU A 249 35.30 -37.83 33.04
N THR A 250 36.37 -37.30 32.41
CA THR A 250 36.99 -36.04 32.83
C THR A 250 36.56 -34.83 32.02
N VAL A 251 36.28 -34.99 30.72
CA VAL A 251 36.06 -33.88 29.78
C VAL A 251 34.61 -33.86 29.28
N THR A 252 34.21 -34.83 28.45
CA THR A 252 32.84 -34.83 27.88
C THR A 252 31.80 -34.98 28.99
N HIS A 253 32.09 -35.78 30.02
CA HIS A 253 31.13 -36.28 31.00
C HIS A 253 30.04 -37.18 30.39
N THR A 254 30.39 -37.93 29.35
CA THR A 254 29.58 -39.03 28.79
C THR A 254 29.65 -40.29 29.66
N ASP A 255 28.82 -41.30 29.40
CA ASP A 255 28.84 -42.57 30.14
C ASP A 255 29.75 -43.58 29.43
N PRO A 256 30.91 -43.96 29.99
CA PRO A 256 31.88 -44.88 29.38
C PRO A 256 31.40 -46.31 29.19
N THR A 257 30.11 -46.57 29.30
CA THR A 257 29.52 -47.88 29.06
C THR A 257 28.39 -47.83 28.06
N ARG A 258 28.17 -46.65 27.46
CA ARG A 258 27.15 -46.31 26.50
C ARG A 258 27.73 -45.43 25.40
N ALA A 259 27.93 -46.05 24.24
CA ALA A 259 28.35 -45.39 23.01
C ALA A 259 27.42 -44.27 22.46
N ASP A 260 26.35 -43.94 23.18
CA ASP A 260 25.28 -42.98 22.84
C ASP A 260 24.67 -42.58 24.20
N THR A 261 25.21 -41.50 24.77
CA THR A 261 24.97 -41.08 26.14
C THR A 261 23.57 -40.51 26.31
N ASP A 262 23.15 -39.57 25.46
CA ASP A 262 21.84 -38.93 25.53
C ASP A 262 20.70 -39.75 24.87
N GLY A 263 21.04 -40.70 24.00
CA GLY A 263 20.09 -41.62 23.38
C GLY A 263 19.38 -41.05 22.15
N ASP A 264 19.92 -40.03 21.49
CA ASP A 264 19.33 -39.42 20.30
C ASP A 264 19.53 -40.26 19.02
N GLY A 265 20.56 -41.12 19.02
CA GLY A 265 20.91 -42.05 17.95
C GLY A 265 22.18 -41.72 17.17
N LEU A 266 22.85 -40.61 17.46
CA LEU A 266 24.27 -40.39 17.17
C LEU A 266 25.12 -41.08 18.25
N LEU A 267 26.38 -41.35 17.92
CA LEU A 267 27.32 -41.91 18.91
C LEU A 267 28.14 -40.76 19.47
N ASP A 268 28.59 -40.84 20.72
CA ASP A 268 29.32 -39.73 21.34
C ASP A 268 30.56 -39.35 20.51
N GLY A 269 31.29 -40.34 19.98
CA GLY A 269 32.42 -40.12 19.06
C GLY A 269 32.07 -39.79 17.59
N GLU A 270 30.79 -39.83 17.18
CA GLU A 270 30.32 -39.23 15.92
C GLU A 270 30.03 -37.73 16.06
N GLU A 271 29.65 -37.31 17.26
CA GLU A 271 29.31 -35.94 17.63
C GLU A 271 30.58 -35.13 17.94
N ASP A 272 31.46 -35.68 18.78
CA ASP A 272 32.85 -35.23 18.94
C ASP A 272 33.72 -35.84 17.83
N LYS A 273 33.81 -35.15 16.68
CA LYS A 273 34.48 -35.67 15.47
C LYS A 273 35.98 -35.83 15.64
N ASN A 274 36.56 -35.09 16.58
CA ASN A 274 38.00 -35.03 16.77
C ASN A 274 38.48 -35.83 17.98
N LEU A 275 37.54 -36.34 18.80
CA LEU A 275 37.72 -37.27 19.90
C LEU A 275 38.56 -36.69 21.05
N ASN A 276 38.56 -35.36 21.20
CA ASN A 276 39.24 -34.66 22.29
C ASN A 276 38.37 -34.57 23.55
N GLY A 277 37.07 -34.78 23.42
CA GLY A 277 36.08 -34.70 24.48
C GLY A 277 35.50 -33.32 24.77
N VAL A 278 35.78 -32.32 23.92
CA VAL A 278 35.23 -30.96 24.00
C VAL A 278 34.23 -30.79 22.87
N VAL A 279 33.14 -30.08 23.12
CA VAL A 279 32.19 -29.71 22.05
C VAL A 279 32.78 -28.53 21.28
N ASP A 280 33.36 -28.78 20.11
CA ASP A 280 33.98 -27.75 19.27
C ASP A 280 32.95 -27.10 18.30
N PRO A 281 33.24 -25.90 17.75
CA PRO A 281 32.39 -25.29 16.73
C PRO A 281 32.14 -26.22 15.52
N GLY A 282 30.87 -26.55 15.27
CA GLY A 282 30.47 -27.48 14.21
C GLY A 282 30.32 -28.95 14.68
N GLU A 283 30.40 -29.19 15.98
CA GLU A 283 30.08 -30.44 16.67
C GLU A 283 28.81 -30.25 17.52
N THR A 284 28.06 -31.35 17.70
CA THR A 284 26.89 -31.42 18.59
C THR A 284 27.33 -31.85 19.99
N ASP A 285 26.57 -31.54 21.06
CA ASP A 285 26.92 -31.96 22.44
C ASP A 285 26.46 -33.42 22.66
N PRO A 286 27.37 -34.40 22.86
CA PRO A 286 27.03 -35.84 23.07
C PRO A 286 26.11 -36.17 24.26
N ARG A 287 25.73 -35.15 25.03
CA ARG A 287 24.89 -35.25 26.21
C ARG A 287 23.59 -34.48 26.07
N SER A 288 23.37 -33.86 24.92
CA SER A 288 22.20 -33.06 24.58
C SER A 288 21.57 -33.65 23.34
N ALA A 289 20.42 -34.30 23.50
CA ALA A 289 19.75 -34.94 22.36
C ALA A 289 19.17 -33.93 21.35
N ASP A 290 19.44 -32.64 21.53
CA ASP A 290 18.93 -31.45 20.83
C ASP A 290 19.89 -30.32 21.22
N SER A 291 20.90 -30.07 20.38
CA SER A 291 22.05 -29.23 20.73
C SER A 291 21.74 -27.73 20.70
N ASP A 292 20.78 -27.31 19.89
CA ASP A 292 20.34 -25.90 19.76
C ASP A 292 18.97 -25.61 20.39
N CYS A 293 18.31 -26.63 20.92
CA CYS A 293 17.07 -26.56 21.69
C CYS A 293 15.85 -26.09 20.88
N ASP A 294 15.77 -26.49 19.63
CA ASP A 294 14.73 -26.11 18.69
C ASP A 294 13.57 -27.13 18.61
N GLY A 295 13.73 -28.30 19.23
CA GLY A 295 12.76 -29.37 19.31
C GLY A 295 12.97 -30.52 18.32
N LEU A 296 13.92 -30.44 17.38
CA LEU A 296 14.46 -31.59 16.68
C LEU A 296 15.65 -32.17 17.44
N SER A 297 15.94 -33.44 17.19
CA SER A 297 17.16 -34.04 17.73
C SER A 297 18.25 -33.99 16.69
N ASP A 298 19.50 -33.86 17.10
CA ASP A 298 20.66 -33.78 16.21
C ASP A 298 20.67 -34.91 15.17
N TYR A 299 20.34 -36.13 15.60
CA TYR A 299 20.12 -37.27 14.72
C TYR A 299 19.03 -37.03 13.65
N LEU A 300 17.86 -36.51 14.04
CA LEU A 300 16.72 -36.26 13.15
C LEU A 300 17.00 -35.13 12.17
N GLU A 301 17.76 -34.13 12.58
CA GLU A 301 18.19 -33.05 11.71
C GLU A 301 19.15 -33.57 10.65
N ILE A 302 20.25 -34.21 11.06
CA ILE A 302 21.26 -34.71 10.13
C ILE A 302 20.70 -35.79 9.20
N LYS A 303 19.88 -36.72 9.71
CA LYS A 303 19.42 -37.91 8.94
C LYS A 303 18.02 -37.78 8.36
N GLY A 304 17.17 -36.89 8.90
CA GLY A 304 15.76 -36.75 8.55
C GLY A 304 15.46 -35.48 7.77
N TYR A 305 15.57 -34.33 8.45
CA TYR A 305 15.12 -33.02 7.95
C TYR A 305 16.18 -32.32 7.10
N ARG A 306 17.45 -32.53 7.41
CA ARG A 306 18.65 -31.89 6.83
C ARG A 306 18.77 -30.40 7.15
N THR A 307 18.25 -30.02 8.30
CA THR A 307 18.51 -28.78 9.02
C THR A 307 19.90 -28.83 9.67
N ASP A 308 20.37 -27.69 10.17
CA ASP A 308 21.67 -27.59 10.85
C ASP A 308 21.47 -27.73 12.37
N PRO A 309 21.96 -28.81 13.01
CA PRO A 309 21.68 -29.11 14.44
C PRO A 309 22.31 -28.17 15.46
N LEU A 310 22.89 -27.07 14.98
CA LEU A 310 23.50 -26.01 15.78
C LEU A 310 22.82 -24.65 15.53
N VAL A 311 21.74 -24.64 14.75
CA VAL A 311 21.01 -23.44 14.32
C VAL A 311 19.51 -23.72 14.43
N ALA A 312 18.92 -23.22 15.52
CA ALA A 312 17.54 -23.52 15.89
C ALA A 312 16.45 -23.06 14.88
N ASP A 313 16.81 -22.27 13.89
CA ASP A 313 15.95 -21.74 12.81
C ASP A 313 16.83 -21.71 11.55
N THR A 314 16.82 -22.80 10.78
CA THR A 314 17.79 -23.07 9.72
C THR A 314 17.63 -22.10 8.54
N ASP A 315 16.40 -21.73 8.19
CA ASP A 315 16.13 -20.81 7.08
C ASP A 315 15.95 -19.35 7.50
N GLY A 316 15.88 -19.08 8.82
CA GLY A 316 15.93 -17.76 9.42
C GLY A 316 14.62 -16.99 9.31
N ASP A 317 13.50 -17.69 9.25
CA ASP A 317 12.18 -17.12 8.99
C ASP A 317 11.43 -16.70 10.28
N GLY A 318 11.94 -17.14 11.42
CA GLY A 318 11.46 -16.85 12.76
C GLY A 318 10.74 -18.00 13.46
N LEU A 319 10.45 -19.12 12.78
CA LEU A 319 10.00 -20.39 13.38
C LEU A 319 11.19 -21.30 13.66
N LEU A 320 11.04 -22.15 14.67
CA LEU A 320 12.08 -23.14 14.99
C LEU A 320 11.89 -24.38 14.13
N ASP A 321 12.95 -25.07 13.72
CA ASP A 321 12.81 -26.19 12.78
C ASP A 321 11.94 -27.32 13.37
N GLY A 322 12.03 -27.56 14.68
CA GLY A 322 11.14 -28.46 15.43
C GLY A 322 9.66 -28.06 15.42
N LEU A 323 9.36 -26.77 15.37
CA LEU A 323 8.00 -26.28 15.24
C LEU A 323 7.43 -26.59 13.85
N GLU A 324 8.19 -26.27 12.81
CA GLU A 324 7.82 -26.52 11.42
C GLU A 324 7.71 -28.02 11.10
N ALA A 325 8.60 -28.82 11.70
CA ALA A 325 8.53 -30.27 11.65
C ALA A 325 7.29 -30.86 12.37
N GLY A 326 6.58 -30.05 13.15
CA GLY A 326 5.38 -30.40 13.91
C GLY A 326 5.68 -31.30 15.10
N ILE A 327 6.75 -31.00 15.84
CA ILE A 327 7.19 -31.76 17.01
C ILE A 327 6.36 -31.37 18.24
N VAL A 328 5.61 -32.35 18.75
CA VAL A 328 4.68 -32.18 19.89
C VAL A 328 5.26 -32.60 21.25
N SER A 329 6.57 -32.89 21.30
CA SER A 329 7.27 -33.26 22.53
C SER A 329 8.74 -32.90 22.45
N ASN A 330 9.24 -32.27 23.50
CA ASN A 330 10.66 -31.93 23.65
C ASN A 330 11.53 -33.21 23.73
N PRO A 331 12.51 -33.40 22.82
CA PRO A 331 13.46 -34.52 22.84
C PRO A 331 14.45 -34.44 24.01
N ASP A 332 14.90 -33.25 24.42
CA ASP A 332 15.74 -33.01 25.60
C ASP A 332 15.08 -32.08 26.63
N PRO A 333 14.13 -32.59 27.45
CA PRO A 333 13.46 -31.79 28.46
C PRO A 333 14.34 -31.42 29.67
N VAL A 334 15.58 -31.94 29.75
CA VAL A 334 16.49 -31.65 30.87
C VAL A 334 17.34 -30.43 30.55
N ARG A 335 17.85 -30.33 29.32
CA ARG A 335 18.70 -29.22 28.86
C ARG A 335 17.88 -28.14 28.15
N CYS A 336 16.93 -28.51 27.31
CA CYS A 336 16.13 -27.59 26.50
C CYS A 336 14.82 -27.16 27.18
N THR A 337 14.92 -26.54 28.36
CA THR A 337 13.72 -26.26 29.20
C THR A 337 12.80 -25.15 28.67
N SER A 338 13.28 -24.33 27.74
CA SER A 338 12.54 -23.21 27.14
C SER A 338 11.73 -23.58 25.90
N PHE A 339 12.05 -24.71 25.25
CA PHE A 339 11.34 -25.14 24.04
C PHE A 339 9.86 -25.41 24.35
N VAL A 340 8.98 -24.80 23.55
CA VAL A 340 7.54 -25.01 23.60
C VAL A 340 7.14 -25.85 22.41
N PRO A 341 6.67 -27.10 22.61
CA PRO A 341 6.27 -27.95 21.51
C PRO A 341 5.10 -27.36 20.71
N ASP A 342 5.06 -27.76 19.45
CA ASP A 342 4.05 -27.39 18.47
C ASP A 342 2.61 -27.60 19.03
N ALA A 343 1.79 -26.56 18.85
CA ALA A 343 0.40 -26.54 19.31
C ALA A 343 -0.58 -27.26 18.36
N ASP A 344 -0.23 -27.42 17.08
CA ASP A 344 -1.00 -28.14 16.06
C ASP A 344 -0.12 -28.75 14.94
N SER A 345 0.28 -30.01 15.13
CA SER A 345 1.17 -30.70 14.18
C SER A 345 0.61 -30.91 12.75
N SER A 346 -0.55 -30.34 12.41
CA SER A 346 -1.11 -30.30 11.05
C SER A 346 -0.74 -29.03 10.26
N THR A 347 -0.13 -28.04 10.91
CA THR A 347 0.31 -26.75 10.32
C THR A 347 1.80 -26.70 10.00
N ARG A 348 2.40 -27.88 9.81
CA ARG A 348 3.80 -28.05 9.41
C ARG A 348 4.16 -27.32 8.12
N THR A 349 5.29 -26.64 8.17
CA THR A 349 5.98 -26.01 7.06
C THR A 349 7.29 -26.76 6.77
N ASN A 350 8.16 -26.20 5.94
CA ASN A 350 9.43 -26.83 5.60
C ASN A 350 10.59 -26.01 6.17
N PRO A 351 11.36 -26.53 7.13
CA PRO A 351 12.43 -25.80 7.85
C PRO A 351 13.69 -25.50 7.03
N LEU A 352 13.57 -25.50 5.72
CA LEU A 352 14.63 -25.18 4.77
C LEU A 352 14.16 -24.12 3.76
N LEU A 353 12.93 -23.63 3.92
CA LEU A 353 12.23 -22.71 3.04
C LEU A 353 11.51 -21.67 3.89
N ALA A 354 12.07 -20.47 3.95
CA ALA A 354 11.48 -19.38 4.71
C ALA A 354 10.05 -19.00 4.26
N ASP A 355 9.62 -19.39 3.05
CA ASP A 355 8.27 -19.16 2.49
C ASP A 355 7.79 -20.48 1.86
N SER A 356 6.96 -21.24 2.57
CA SER A 356 6.56 -22.60 2.18
C SER A 356 5.57 -22.65 1.02
N ASP A 357 4.77 -21.59 0.80
CA ASP A 357 3.72 -21.57 -0.21
C ASP A 357 3.91 -20.56 -1.35
N CYS A 358 4.99 -19.78 -1.27
CA CYS A 358 5.45 -18.82 -2.25
C CYS A 358 4.48 -17.67 -2.52
N ASP A 359 3.99 -17.06 -1.45
CA ASP A 359 3.08 -15.91 -1.48
C ASP A 359 3.74 -14.58 -1.12
N GLY A 360 5.00 -14.62 -0.68
CA GLY A 360 5.80 -13.45 -0.33
C GLY A 360 5.89 -13.16 1.17
N LEU A 361 5.10 -13.81 2.01
CA LEU A 361 5.28 -13.82 3.46
C LEU A 361 6.15 -15.01 3.86
N SER A 362 6.86 -14.86 4.98
CA SER A 362 7.56 -16.00 5.56
C SER A 362 6.65 -16.78 6.49
N ASP A 363 6.88 -18.08 6.67
CA ASP A 363 6.03 -18.92 7.52
C ASP A 363 5.95 -18.36 8.95
N GLY A 364 7.08 -17.85 9.47
CA GLY A 364 7.16 -17.15 10.75
C GLY A 364 6.56 -15.75 10.81
N ALA A 365 6.34 -15.08 9.67
CA ALA A 365 5.58 -13.83 9.61
C ALA A 365 4.07 -14.08 9.68
N GLU A 366 3.64 -15.23 9.18
CA GLU A 366 2.25 -15.66 9.16
C GLU A 366 1.81 -16.28 10.50
N ASP A 367 2.67 -17.05 11.17
CA ASP A 367 2.48 -17.47 12.57
C ASP A 367 3.06 -16.42 13.54
N ALA A 368 2.35 -15.29 13.66
CA ALA A 368 2.80 -14.14 14.45
C ALA A 368 3.10 -14.46 15.93
N ASN A 369 2.51 -15.53 16.47
CA ASN A 369 2.71 -15.94 17.85
C ASN A 369 3.65 -17.14 18.01
N ARG A 370 4.13 -17.71 16.89
CA ARG A 370 5.18 -18.73 16.78
C ARG A 370 4.88 -19.97 17.61
N ASN A 371 3.64 -20.43 17.55
CA ASN A 371 3.18 -21.61 18.28
C ASN A 371 2.95 -22.84 17.39
N GLY A 372 3.22 -22.72 16.09
CA GLY A 372 3.10 -23.76 15.08
C GLY A 372 1.66 -24.04 14.70
N ARG A 373 0.73 -23.11 14.93
CA ARG A 373 -0.69 -23.27 14.67
C ARG A 373 -1.29 -22.01 14.06
N VAL A 374 -2.00 -22.19 12.94
CA VAL A 374 -2.82 -21.12 12.34
C VAL A 374 -3.97 -20.73 13.29
N ASP A 375 -3.85 -19.58 13.91
CA ASP A 375 -4.83 -18.99 14.82
C ASP A 375 -5.72 -17.94 14.13
N PRO A 376 -6.89 -17.60 14.71
CA PRO A 376 -7.75 -16.57 14.14
C PRO A 376 -7.04 -15.20 14.07
N GLY A 377 -6.88 -14.67 12.86
CA GLY A 377 -6.17 -13.42 12.62
C GLY A 377 -4.80 -13.60 11.96
N GLU A 378 -4.36 -14.84 11.77
CA GLU A 378 -3.17 -15.23 11.03
C GLU A 378 -3.55 -15.76 9.65
N THR A 379 -2.63 -15.61 8.70
CA THR A 379 -2.67 -16.28 7.39
C THR A 379 -2.16 -17.72 7.53
N ASP A 380 -2.41 -18.57 6.53
CA ASP A 380 -2.03 -20.00 6.59
C ASP A 380 -0.77 -20.25 5.76
N PRO A 381 0.40 -20.56 6.37
CA PRO A 381 1.70 -20.74 5.70
C PRO A 381 1.81 -21.82 4.62
N LYS A 382 0.70 -22.54 4.36
CA LYS A 382 0.59 -23.57 3.32
C LYS A 382 -0.36 -23.18 2.21
N ARG A 383 -0.96 -22.00 2.30
CA ARG A 383 -1.98 -21.49 1.40
C ARG A 383 -1.61 -20.08 0.98
N ARG A 384 -1.05 -20.02 -0.22
CA ARG A 384 -0.71 -18.80 -0.94
C ARG A 384 -1.77 -17.69 -1.00
N ASP A 385 -3.02 -18.01 -0.71
CA ASP A 385 -4.18 -17.13 -0.78
C ASP A 385 -5.15 -17.65 0.28
N THR A 386 -5.16 -16.99 1.44
CA THR A 386 -5.83 -17.46 2.65
C THR A 386 -7.34 -17.28 2.60
N ASP A 387 -7.86 -16.24 1.97
CA ASP A 387 -9.31 -16.01 1.87
C ASP A 387 -9.93 -16.45 0.53
N ALA A 388 -9.09 -16.89 -0.41
CA ALA A 388 -9.42 -17.46 -1.72
C ALA A 388 -10.06 -16.46 -2.70
N ASP A 389 -9.65 -15.20 -2.64
CA ASP A 389 -10.11 -14.11 -3.50
C ASP A 389 -9.31 -14.03 -4.83
N GLY A 390 -8.13 -14.64 -4.86
CA GLY A 390 -7.22 -14.72 -5.98
C GLY A 390 -5.99 -13.81 -5.91
N LEU A 391 -5.79 -13.03 -4.85
CA LEU A 391 -4.54 -12.35 -4.52
C LEU A 391 -3.72 -13.18 -3.51
N PRO A 392 -2.38 -13.15 -3.61
CA PRO A 392 -1.56 -13.79 -2.60
C PRO A 392 -1.44 -12.95 -1.32
N ASP A 393 -1.32 -13.57 -0.16
CA ASP A 393 -1.38 -12.84 1.11
C ASP A 393 -0.25 -11.81 1.24
N GLY A 394 0.95 -12.16 0.77
CA GLY A 394 2.08 -11.22 0.69
C GLY A 394 1.85 -10.04 -0.26
N LEU A 395 1.08 -10.22 -1.32
CA LEU A 395 0.70 -9.12 -2.22
C LEU A 395 -0.27 -8.17 -1.53
N GLU A 396 -1.25 -8.70 -0.81
CA GLU A 396 -2.22 -7.90 -0.05
C GLU A 396 -1.56 -7.15 1.12
N LYS A 397 -0.52 -7.74 1.72
CA LYS A 397 0.36 -7.08 2.71
C LYS A 397 1.36 -6.11 2.08
N GLY A 398 1.37 -5.95 0.76
CA GLY A 398 2.23 -5.01 0.05
C GLY A 398 3.72 -5.35 0.07
N VAL A 399 4.06 -6.63 -0.02
CA VAL A 399 5.45 -7.11 -0.01
C VAL A 399 6.19 -6.65 -1.27
N CYS A 400 7.11 -5.70 -1.09
CA CYS A 400 7.93 -5.08 -2.15
C CYS A 400 9.08 -5.93 -2.68
N VAL A 401 9.44 -7.01 -1.99
CA VAL A 401 10.65 -7.78 -2.26
C VAL A 401 10.32 -9.26 -2.21
N ASN A 402 10.90 -10.03 -3.12
CA ASN A 402 10.84 -11.48 -3.01
C ASN A 402 11.87 -11.91 -1.96
N LEU A 403 11.42 -12.38 -0.79
CA LEU A 403 12.25 -12.79 0.33
C LEU A 403 13.01 -14.09 0.03
N ASP A 404 12.41 -15.01 -0.74
CA ASP A 404 13.04 -16.24 -1.20
C ASP A 404 13.01 -16.36 -2.74
N PRO A 405 13.82 -15.59 -3.47
CA PRO A 405 13.85 -15.65 -4.92
C PRO A 405 14.47 -16.95 -5.46
N ALA A 406 15.12 -17.75 -4.59
CA ALA A 406 15.75 -19.00 -4.98
C ALA A 406 14.72 -20.13 -5.08
N ASN A 407 13.80 -20.21 -4.11
CA ASN A 407 12.78 -21.26 -4.06
C ASN A 407 11.40 -20.76 -4.53
N CYS A 408 11.11 -19.47 -4.43
CA CYS A 408 9.86 -18.83 -4.85
C CYS A 408 10.02 -17.84 -6.03
N PRO A 409 10.63 -18.23 -7.17
CA PRO A 409 10.91 -17.31 -8.28
C PRO A 409 9.67 -16.84 -9.04
N ALA A 410 8.50 -17.42 -8.76
CA ALA A 410 7.24 -17.06 -9.39
C ALA A 410 6.47 -15.97 -8.64
N PHE A 411 6.82 -15.70 -7.38
CA PHE A 411 6.26 -14.58 -6.65
C PHE A 411 6.72 -13.27 -7.30
N ILE A 412 5.75 -12.45 -7.69
CA ILE A 412 5.96 -11.11 -8.23
C ILE A 412 5.65 -10.15 -7.08
N PRO A 413 6.65 -9.39 -6.60
CA PRO A 413 6.43 -8.43 -5.55
C PRO A 413 5.44 -7.35 -5.96
N ASP A 414 4.82 -6.75 -4.96
CA ASP A 414 3.87 -5.64 -5.13
C ASP A 414 4.50 -4.49 -5.93
N GLY A 415 3.80 -4.10 -7.00
CA GLY A 415 4.22 -3.04 -7.90
C GLY A 415 4.16 -1.63 -7.31
N ASP A 416 3.35 -1.40 -6.27
CA ASP A 416 3.18 -0.09 -5.63
C ASP A 416 3.70 -0.03 -4.18
N CYS A 417 4.19 -1.15 -3.68
CA CYS A 417 4.90 -1.24 -2.41
C CYS A 417 4.03 -0.90 -1.18
N GLY A 418 2.79 -1.39 -1.19
CA GLY A 418 1.84 -1.29 -0.10
C GLY A 418 0.98 -0.03 -0.14
N ALA A 419 0.87 0.63 -1.30
CA ALA A 419 -0.05 1.74 -1.46
C ALA A 419 -1.50 1.25 -1.61
N SER A 420 -1.71 0.02 -2.12
CA SER A 420 -3.03 -0.58 -2.35
C SER A 420 -3.27 -1.88 -1.55
N GLN A 421 -2.95 -1.86 -0.25
CA GLN A 421 -3.06 -3.06 0.61
C GLN A 421 -4.50 -3.41 0.97
N THR A 422 -4.86 -4.68 0.78
CA THR A 422 -6.10 -5.30 1.27
C THR A 422 -5.81 -6.16 2.50
N ASN A 423 -6.81 -6.92 2.97
CA ASN A 423 -6.64 -7.76 4.14
C ASN A 423 -6.77 -9.23 3.74
N PRO A 424 -5.71 -10.04 3.83
CA PRO A 424 -5.68 -11.42 3.31
C PRO A 424 -6.57 -12.44 4.03
N LEU A 425 -7.40 -11.96 4.94
CA LEU A 425 -8.38 -12.75 5.68
C LEU A 425 -9.82 -12.34 5.29
N VAL A 426 -9.97 -11.42 4.35
CA VAL A 426 -11.23 -10.79 3.95
C VAL A 426 -11.24 -10.63 2.43
N ALA A 427 -11.83 -11.61 1.76
CA ALA A 427 -11.83 -11.72 0.30
C ALA A 427 -12.51 -10.58 -0.48
N ASP A 428 -13.15 -9.64 0.20
CA ASP A 428 -13.89 -8.49 -0.34
C ASP A 428 -13.69 -7.36 0.68
N HIS A 429 -12.63 -6.58 0.50
CA HIS A 429 -12.12 -5.66 1.49
C HIS A 429 -13.06 -4.47 1.72
N ASP A 430 -13.66 -3.95 0.66
CA ASP A 430 -14.56 -2.80 0.72
C ASP A 430 -16.05 -3.16 0.86
N GLY A 431 -16.40 -4.42 0.61
CA GLY A 431 -17.72 -4.99 0.83
C GLY A 431 -18.73 -4.67 -0.27
N ASP A 432 -18.29 -4.36 -1.48
CA ASP A 432 -19.14 -4.00 -2.60
C ASP A 432 -19.69 -5.23 -3.37
N GLY A 433 -19.12 -6.40 -3.12
CA GLY A 433 -19.48 -7.69 -3.70
C GLY A 433 -18.59 -8.20 -4.84
N LEU A 434 -17.54 -7.47 -5.20
CA LEU A 434 -16.38 -7.99 -5.94
C LEU A 434 -15.35 -8.54 -4.95
N LEU A 435 -14.47 -9.40 -5.46
CA LEU A 435 -13.37 -9.94 -4.68
C LEU A 435 -12.13 -9.13 -5.02
N ASP A 436 -11.23 -8.91 -4.07
CA ASP A 436 -10.10 -7.99 -4.32
C ASP A 436 -9.25 -8.47 -5.52
N GLY A 437 -9.05 -9.79 -5.64
CA GLY A 437 -8.38 -10.41 -6.77
C GLY A 437 -9.18 -10.52 -8.08
N GLU A 438 -10.46 -10.17 -8.10
CA GLU A 438 -11.23 -9.92 -9.34
C GLU A 438 -11.05 -8.48 -9.85
N GLU A 439 -10.73 -7.55 -8.96
CA GLU A 439 -10.58 -6.13 -9.26
C GLU A 439 -9.17 -5.80 -9.76
N ASP A 440 -8.14 -6.35 -9.11
CA ASP A 440 -6.78 -6.39 -9.65
C ASP A 440 -6.67 -7.51 -10.72
N LEU A 441 -7.08 -7.18 -11.94
CA LEU A 441 -7.16 -8.11 -13.08
C LEU A 441 -5.81 -8.75 -13.41
N ASN A 442 -4.71 -8.04 -13.16
CA ASN A 442 -3.38 -8.47 -13.51
C ASN A 442 -2.57 -9.04 -12.33
N LYS A 443 -3.11 -8.93 -11.11
CA LYS A 443 -2.63 -9.52 -9.86
C LYS A 443 -1.22 -9.06 -9.52
N ASN A 444 -0.98 -7.75 -9.65
CA ASN A 444 0.32 -7.13 -9.38
C ASN A 444 0.34 -6.26 -8.11
N GLY A 445 -0.78 -6.17 -7.39
CA GLY A 445 -0.91 -5.42 -6.14
C GLY A 445 -1.15 -3.92 -6.36
N VAL A 446 -1.38 -3.49 -7.60
CA VAL A 446 -1.55 -2.09 -7.98
C VAL A 446 -2.89 -1.90 -8.64
N VAL A 447 -3.62 -0.85 -8.25
CA VAL A 447 -4.80 -0.41 -8.99
C VAL A 447 -4.37 0.26 -10.30
N ASP A 448 -4.40 -0.47 -11.41
CA ASP A 448 -4.00 0.03 -12.73
C ASP A 448 -5.16 0.77 -13.46
N PRO A 449 -4.86 1.64 -14.44
CA PRO A 449 -5.91 2.28 -15.23
C PRO A 449 -6.79 1.26 -15.98
N GLY A 450 -8.10 1.27 -15.68
CA GLY A 450 -9.08 0.34 -16.25
C GLY A 450 -9.40 -0.85 -15.34
N GLU A 451 -8.84 -0.87 -14.13
CA GLU A 451 -9.24 -1.77 -13.03
C GLU A 451 -10.11 -0.99 -12.03
N SER A 452 -10.99 -1.72 -11.34
CA SER A 452 -11.65 -1.22 -10.13
C SER A 452 -10.69 -1.37 -8.93
N SER A 453 -10.98 -0.67 -7.86
CA SER A 453 -10.15 -0.55 -6.68
C SER A 453 -10.78 -1.34 -5.53
N PRO A 454 -10.09 -2.37 -4.99
CA PRO A 454 -10.62 -3.16 -3.87
C PRO A 454 -10.70 -2.39 -2.54
N LEU A 455 -10.24 -1.14 -2.53
CA LEU A 455 -10.30 -0.25 -1.37
C LEU A 455 -11.48 0.72 -1.42
N ARG A 456 -12.31 0.69 -2.47
CA ARG A 456 -13.28 1.74 -2.76
C ARG A 456 -14.55 1.16 -3.38
N LEU A 457 -15.63 1.24 -2.60
CA LEU A 457 -16.95 0.75 -3.03
C LEU A 457 -17.46 1.32 -4.36
N ASP A 458 -16.95 2.47 -4.81
CA ASP A 458 -17.33 3.20 -6.03
C ASP A 458 -16.03 3.81 -6.58
N SER A 459 -15.36 3.04 -7.44
CA SER A 459 -14.00 3.30 -7.91
C SER A 459 -13.91 4.58 -8.72
N ASP A 460 -14.89 4.81 -9.57
CA ASP A 460 -14.87 5.88 -10.55
C ASP A 460 -15.74 7.10 -10.16
N CYS A 461 -16.49 6.99 -9.06
CA CYS A 461 -17.31 8.04 -8.45
C CYS A 461 -18.51 8.49 -9.27
N ASP A 462 -19.12 7.58 -10.01
CA ASP A 462 -20.30 7.83 -10.82
C ASP A 462 -21.63 7.65 -10.06
N GLY A 463 -21.58 7.14 -8.82
CA GLY A 463 -22.73 6.93 -7.95
C GLY A 463 -23.28 5.50 -7.93
N LEU A 464 -22.64 4.56 -8.63
CA LEU A 464 -22.84 3.11 -8.52
C LEU A 464 -21.68 2.47 -7.75
N ALA A 465 -21.93 1.28 -7.20
CA ALA A 465 -20.86 0.50 -6.59
C ALA A 465 -20.32 -0.51 -7.60
N ASP A 466 -19.04 -0.83 -7.59
CA ASP A 466 -18.39 -1.61 -8.66
C ASP A 466 -19.04 -3.01 -8.81
N GLY A 467 -19.35 -3.65 -7.68
CA GLY A 467 -20.11 -4.89 -7.63
C GLY A 467 -21.54 -4.77 -8.15
N GLU A 468 -22.20 -3.64 -7.90
CA GLU A 468 -23.55 -3.34 -8.42
C GLU A 468 -23.53 -3.15 -9.94
N GLU A 469 -22.52 -2.46 -10.46
CA GLU A 469 -22.29 -2.24 -11.87
C GLU A 469 -22.13 -3.56 -12.61
N ARG A 470 -21.18 -4.42 -12.20
CA ARG A 470 -20.98 -5.73 -12.86
C ARG A 470 -22.20 -6.64 -12.74
N ALA A 471 -22.90 -6.63 -11.59
CA ALA A 471 -23.99 -7.55 -11.33
C ALA A 471 -25.33 -7.15 -11.97
N LEU A 472 -25.66 -5.85 -12.00
CA LEU A 472 -26.99 -5.36 -12.38
C LEU A 472 -26.99 -4.54 -13.67
N PHE A 473 -26.08 -3.59 -13.82
CA PHE A 473 -26.14 -2.58 -14.90
C PHE A 473 -25.24 -2.92 -16.10
N ARG A 474 -24.21 -3.75 -15.89
CA ARG A 474 -23.19 -4.16 -16.87
C ARG A 474 -22.39 -2.99 -17.43
N THR A 475 -22.18 -2.00 -16.59
CA THR A 475 -21.26 -0.87 -16.80
C THR A 475 -19.84 -1.26 -16.43
N ASP A 476 -18.88 -0.41 -16.77
CA ASP A 476 -17.46 -0.61 -16.52
C ASP A 476 -17.06 0.17 -15.25
N PRO A 477 -16.77 -0.49 -14.12
CA PRO A 477 -16.56 0.20 -12.84
C PRO A 477 -15.35 1.12 -12.72
N ALA A 478 -14.48 1.10 -13.73
CA ALA A 478 -13.35 2.00 -13.82
C ALA A 478 -13.65 3.24 -14.70
N ARG A 479 -14.88 3.39 -15.19
CA ARG A 479 -15.27 4.38 -16.19
C ARG A 479 -16.62 5.01 -15.82
N PRO A 480 -16.63 6.28 -15.35
CA PRO A 480 -17.85 6.90 -14.83
C PRO A 480 -19.00 7.11 -15.83
N ASP A 481 -18.71 6.87 -17.11
CA ASP A 481 -19.55 7.10 -18.27
C ASP A 481 -19.16 5.99 -19.28
N THR A 482 -19.92 4.89 -19.24
CA THR A 482 -19.60 3.64 -19.91
C THR A 482 -19.74 3.76 -21.43
N ASP A 483 -20.74 4.47 -21.93
CA ASP A 483 -21.00 4.62 -23.36
C ASP A 483 -20.42 5.91 -23.99
N GLY A 484 -20.02 6.86 -23.15
CA GLY A 484 -19.25 8.05 -23.53
C GLY A 484 -20.10 9.21 -24.04
N ASP A 485 -21.37 9.29 -23.68
CA ASP A 485 -22.28 10.35 -24.12
C ASP A 485 -22.20 11.62 -23.25
N GLY A 486 -21.63 11.49 -22.06
CA GLY A 486 -21.38 12.56 -21.09
C GLY A 486 -22.31 12.62 -19.90
N ILE A 487 -23.29 11.72 -19.77
CA ILE A 487 -24.04 11.46 -18.54
C ILE A 487 -23.29 10.35 -17.75
N LEU A 488 -23.35 10.40 -16.42
CA LEU A 488 -22.71 9.37 -15.58
C LEU A 488 -23.64 8.17 -15.41
N ASP A 489 -23.12 6.94 -15.37
CA ASP A 489 -23.97 5.73 -15.35
C ASP A 489 -24.91 5.73 -14.13
N GLY A 490 -24.44 6.19 -12.97
CA GLY A 490 -25.26 6.42 -11.79
C GLY A 490 -26.36 7.46 -11.96
N VAL A 491 -26.14 8.53 -12.71
CA VAL A 491 -27.19 9.53 -13.04
C VAL A 491 -28.25 8.87 -13.92
N GLU A 492 -27.85 8.17 -14.98
CA GLU A 492 -28.78 7.54 -15.92
C GLU A 492 -29.75 6.55 -15.28
N VAL A 493 -29.31 5.82 -14.24
CA VAL A 493 -30.18 4.91 -13.48
C VAL A 493 -30.93 5.58 -12.32
N GLY A 494 -30.77 6.89 -12.15
CA GLY A 494 -31.48 7.75 -11.20
C GLY A 494 -30.91 7.70 -9.77
N ARG A 495 -29.58 7.68 -9.59
CA ARG A 495 -28.94 7.70 -8.26
C ARG A 495 -28.99 9.09 -7.65
N THR A 496 -29.45 9.16 -6.41
CA THR A 496 -29.52 10.42 -5.64
C THR A 496 -28.42 10.57 -4.59
N THR A 497 -27.59 9.54 -4.41
CA THR A 497 -26.49 9.48 -3.45
C THR A 497 -25.47 8.47 -3.95
N SER A 498 -24.17 8.72 -3.75
CA SER A 498 -23.12 7.71 -3.96
C SER A 498 -23.04 6.77 -2.75
N PRO A 499 -22.73 5.47 -2.97
CA PRO A 499 -22.47 4.52 -1.90
C PRO A 499 -21.13 4.74 -1.19
N ASP A 500 -20.13 5.34 -1.86
CA ASP A 500 -18.81 5.66 -1.29
C ASP A 500 -18.78 7.11 -0.74
N PRO A 501 -18.58 7.31 0.58
CA PRO A 501 -18.43 8.64 1.17
C PRO A 501 -17.19 9.42 0.68
N ALA A 502 -16.19 8.75 0.10
CA ALA A 502 -15.00 9.40 -0.46
C ALA A 502 -15.28 10.05 -1.83
N CYS A 503 -16.36 9.65 -2.50
CA CYS A 503 -16.73 10.17 -3.80
C CYS A 503 -17.39 11.55 -3.76
N SER A 504 -17.15 12.32 -4.83
CA SER A 504 -17.82 13.58 -5.10
C SER A 504 -18.82 13.42 -6.25
N PHE A 505 -19.84 12.59 -6.01
CA PHE A 505 -20.93 12.37 -6.97
C PHE A 505 -21.96 13.51 -6.94
N THR A 506 -22.40 13.95 -8.13
CA THR A 506 -23.54 14.87 -8.25
C THR A 506 -24.81 14.06 -8.47
N ALA A 507 -25.71 14.11 -7.49
CA ALA A 507 -26.98 13.42 -7.54
C ALA A 507 -27.83 13.80 -8.76
N ASP A 508 -28.49 12.81 -9.30
CA ASP A 508 -29.56 12.96 -10.29
C ASP A 508 -30.64 13.94 -9.78
N ALA A 509 -31.03 14.87 -10.66
CA ALA A 509 -31.98 15.94 -10.37
C ALA A 509 -33.46 15.51 -10.46
N ASP A 510 -33.77 14.45 -11.21
CA ASP A 510 -35.09 13.83 -11.31
C ASP A 510 -35.01 12.31 -11.58
N PRO A 511 -34.99 11.46 -10.53
CA PRO A 511 -34.74 10.02 -10.68
C PRO A 511 -35.81 9.22 -11.45
N SER A 512 -36.85 9.92 -11.91
CA SER A 512 -37.93 9.38 -12.74
C SER A 512 -37.63 9.44 -14.24
N THR A 513 -36.73 10.32 -14.66
CA THR A 513 -36.14 10.35 -16.01
C THR A 513 -34.88 9.49 -15.98
N ARG A 514 -34.79 8.50 -16.86
CA ARG A 514 -33.72 7.49 -16.86
C ARG A 514 -33.38 7.09 -18.28
N THR A 515 -32.09 6.89 -18.51
CA THR A 515 -31.51 6.43 -19.76
C THR A 515 -30.81 5.08 -19.55
N LEU A 516 -30.15 4.57 -20.59
CA LEU A 516 -29.47 3.28 -20.57
C LEU A 516 -27.96 3.48 -20.59
N PRO A 517 -27.22 3.15 -19.51
CA PRO A 517 -25.78 3.44 -19.40
C PRO A 517 -24.81 2.77 -20.36
N TYR A 518 -25.32 1.95 -21.27
CA TYR A 518 -24.52 1.24 -22.26
C TYR A 518 -24.95 1.62 -23.69
N SER A 519 -25.81 2.63 -23.82
CA SER A 519 -26.44 3.08 -25.04
C SER A 519 -26.49 4.60 -25.03
N ALA A 520 -25.50 5.22 -25.68
CA ALA A 520 -25.34 6.66 -25.82
C ALA A 520 -26.50 7.39 -26.54
N ASP A 521 -27.59 6.69 -26.87
CA ASP A 521 -28.80 7.11 -27.58
C ASP A 521 -29.87 6.08 -27.17
N THR A 522 -30.61 6.40 -26.10
CA THR A 522 -31.50 5.47 -25.40
C THR A 522 -32.73 5.14 -26.22
N ASP A 523 -33.29 6.13 -26.90
CA ASP A 523 -34.53 5.97 -27.67
C ASP A 523 -34.31 5.66 -29.16
N GLY A 524 -33.09 5.86 -29.66
CA GLY A 524 -32.64 5.48 -30.98
C GLY A 524 -33.04 6.45 -32.09
N ASP A 525 -33.30 7.71 -31.77
CA ASP A 525 -33.64 8.75 -32.75
C ASP A 525 -32.39 9.36 -33.44
N GLY A 526 -31.22 9.09 -32.86
CA GLY A 526 -29.91 9.49 -33.34
C GLY A 526 -29.35 10.78 -32.74
N ILE A 527 -29.95 11.38 -31.71
CA ILE A 527 -29.32 12.37 -30.84
C ILE A 527 -28.80 11.64 -29.59
N PRO A 528 -27.56 11.89 -29.14
CA PRO A 528 -27.08 11.25 -27.92
C PRO A 528 -27.74 11.80 -26.65
N ASP A 529 -27.96 10.96 -25.63
CA ASP A 529 -28.71 11.38 -24.43
C ASP A 529 -28.03 12.57 -23.73
N GLY A 530 -26.71 12.57 -23.60
CA GLY A 530 -25.93 13.69 -23.06
C GLY A 530 -25.88 14.96 -23.92
N VAL A 531 -26.43 14.94 -25.14
CA VAL A 531 -26.71 16.12 -25.97
C VAL A 531 -28.10 16.66 -25.69
N GLU A 532 -29.07 15.77 -25.50
CA GLU A 532 -30.45 16.09 -25.16
C GLU A 532 -30.58 16.64 -23.73
N ASP A 533 -30.02 15.95 -22.73
CA ASP A 533 -29.75 16.52 -21.41
C ASP A 533 -28.45 17.34 -21.45
N GLY A 534 -28.53 18.52 -22.07
CA GLY A 534 -27.38 19.37 -22.31
C GLY A 534 -26.66 19.84 -21.04
N ASN A 535 -27.29 19.72 -19.87
CA ASN A 535 -26.69 20.05 -18.59
C ASN A 535 -26.31 18.83 -17.72
N ARG A 536 -26.67 17.62 -18.17
CA ARG A 536 -26.26 16.29 -17.68
C ARG A 536 -26.60 16.08 -16.22
N ASN A 537 -27.77 16.55 -15.81
CA ASN A 537 -28.23 16.44 -14.43
C ASN A 537 -29.23 15.29 -14.23
N GLY A 538 -29.56 14.54 -15.29
CA GLY A 538 -30.51 13.43 -15.28
C GLY A 538 -31.98 13.85 -15.35
N ARG A 539 -32.27 15.14 -15.59
CA ARG A 539 -33.64 15.68 -15.65
C ARG A 539 -33.86 16.40 -16.98
N VAL A 540 -35.00 16.11 -17.62
CA VAL A 540 -35.48 16.89 -18.78
C VAL A 540 -35.89 18.29 -18.35
N ASP A 541 -35.06 19.29 -18.65
CA ASP A 541 -35.30 20.71 -18.34
C ASP A 541 -35.96 21.47 -19.51
N PRO A 542 -36.61 22.62 -19.26
CA PRO A 542 -37.22 23.40 -20.35
C PRO A 542 -36.19 23.84 -21.40
N GLY A 543 -36.40 23.41 -22.64
CA GLY A 543 -35.49 23.67 -23.75
C GLY A 543 -34.60 22.49 -24.15
N GLU A 544 -34.74 21.35 -23.46
CA GLU A 544 -34.13 20.05 -23.78
C GLU A 544 -35.19 19.11 -24.36
N THR A 545 -34.77 18.23 -25.27
CA THR A 545 -35.57 17.07 -25.72
C THR A 545 -35.51 15.96 -24.67
N ASP A 546 -36.45 15.03 -24.69
CA ASP A 546 -36.53 13.93 -23.72
C ASP A 546 -35.73 12.71 -24.24
N PRO A 547 -34.57 12.37 -23.64
CA PRO A 547 -33.69 11.32 -24.16
C PRO A 547 -34.27 9.90 -24.17
N ALA A 548 -35.44 9.71 -23.56
CA ALA A 548 -36.16 8.43 -23.54
C ALA A 548 -37.37 8.41 -24.48
N ASN A 549 -37.58 9.47 -25.25
CA ASN A 549 -38.74 9.65 -26.12
C ASN A 549 -38.34 10.27 -27.47
N PRO A 550 -38.37 9.49 -28.58
CA PRO A 550 -37.77 9.87 -29.85
C PRO A 550 -38.57 10.91 -30.65
N ASP A 551 -39.56 11.56 -30.03
CA ASP A 551 -40.53 12.50 -30.61
C ASP A 551 -41.11 13.30 -29.42
N THR A 552 -40.36 14.31 -28.97
CA THR A 552 -40.57 15.01 -27.69
C THR A 552 -41.89 15.77 -27.66
N ASP A 553 -42.26 16.43 -28.74
CA ASP A 553 -43.49 17.21 -28.82
C ASP A 553 -44.71 16.43 -29.34
N GLY A 554 -44.49 15.23 -29.89
CA GLY A 554 -45.52 14.26 -30.25
C GLY A 554 -46.23 14.57 -31.56
N ASP A 555 -45.59 15.30 -32.46
CA ASP A 555 -46.15 15.71 -33.75
C ASP A 555 -46.01 14.62 -34.83
N GLY A 556 -45.14 13.64 -34.58
CA GLY A 556 -44.87 12.49 -35.45
C GLY A 556 -43.56 12.56 -36.23
N LEU A 557 -42.78 13.62 -36.14
CA LEU A 557 -41.42 13.75 -36.65
C LEU A 557 -40.41 13.50 -35.51
N PRO A 558 -39.43 12.61 -35.68
CA PRO A 558 -38.48 12.33 -34.60
C PRO A 558 -37.49 13.48 -34.34
N ASP A 559 -37.12 13.72 -33.08
CA ASP A 559 -36.26 14.86 -32.71
C ASP A 559 -34.93 14.84 -33.49
N GLY A 560 -34.31 13.68 -33.66
CA GLY A 560 -33.08 13.50 -34.43
C GLY A 560 -33.18 13.70 -35.95
N ILE A 561 -34.40 13.83 -36.49
CA ILE A 561 -34.67 14.29 -37.86
C ILE A 561 -34.83 15.81 -37.88
N GLU A 562 -35.48 16.36 -36.88
CA GLU A 562 -35.71 17.80 -36.72
C GLU A 562 -34.41 18.55 -36.44
N ASP A 563 -33.60 18.07 -35.49
CA ASP A 563 -32.20 18.46 -35.31
C ASP A 563 -31.29 17.69 -36.28
N ALA A 564 -31.37 18.09 -37.55
CA ALA A 564 -30.61 17.47 -38.64
C ALA A 564 -29.09 17.45 -38.40
N ASN A 565 -28.57 18.35 -37.56
CA ASN A 565 -27.15 18.46 -37.25
C ASN A 565 -26.75 17.83 -35.90
N LYS A 566 -27.73 17.39 -35.10
CA LYS A 566 -27.61 16.58 -33.88
C LYS A 566 -26.78 17.28 -32.81
N ASN A 567 -27.02 18.57 -32.61
CA ASN A 567 -26.30 19.39 -31.63
C ASN A 567 -27.14 19.78 -30.41
N GLY A 568 -28.39 19.30 -30.32
CA GLY A 568 -29.35 19.56 -29.27
C GLY A 568 -29.93 20.97 -29.33
N ARG A 569 -29.92 21.64 -30.49
CA ARG A 569 -30.38 23.03 -30.63
C ARG A 569 -31.14 23.23 -31.92
N PHE A 570 -32.27 23.92 -31.79
CA PHE A 570 -32.99 24.45 -32.94
C PHE A 570 -32.16 25.50 -33.70
N ASP A 571 -31.66 25.16 -34.89
CA ASP A 571 -30.93 26.05 -35.78
C ASP A 571 -31.77 26.56 -36.96
N SER A 572 -31.27 27.60 -37.63
CA SER A 572 -31.94 28.13 -38.82
C SER A 572 -31.91 27.12 -39.97
N GLY A 573 -33.09 26.63 -40.34
CA GLY A 573 -33.26 25.65 -41.41
C GLY A 573 -33.67 24.27 -40.90
N GLU A 574 -33.88 24.11 -39.60
CA GLU A 574 -34.45 22.92 -38.96
C GLU A 574 -35.93 23.16 -38.59
N THR A 575 -36.66 22.11 -38.24
CA THR A 575 -37.89 22.18 -37.44
C THR A 575 -37.53 22.09 -35.96
N ASN A 576 -38.43 22.48 -35.07
CA ASN A 576 -38.15 22.61 -33.65
C ASN A 576 -38.71 21.42 -32.87
N PRO A 577 -37.86 20.51 -32.34
CA PRO A 577 -38.29 19.29 -31.62
C PRO A 577 -39.16 19.49 -30.36
N LEU A 578 -39.30 20.74 -29.91
CA LEU A 578 -40.04 21.11 -28.71
C LEU A 578 -41.32 21.87 -29.04
N ASN A 579 -41.67 21.99 -30.31
CA ASN A 579 -42.79 22.76 -30.79
C ASN A 579 -43.41 22.10 -32.03
N PRO A 580 -44.62 21.50 -31.88
CA PRO A 580 -45.19 20.59 -32.86
C PRO A 580 -45.72 21.27 -34.13
N ASP A 581 -45.41 22.54 -34.35
CA ASP A 581 -45.83 23.41 -35.48
C ASP A 581 -44.83 24.57 -35.55
N THR A 582 -43.72 24.37 -36.24
CA THR A 582 -42.53 25.23 -36.23
C THR A 582 -42.81 26.63 -36.76
N ASP A 583 -43.65 26.76 -37.79
CA ASP A 583 -43.94 28.05 -38.42
C ASP A 583 -45.25 28.70 -37.97
N GLY A 584 -46.08 27.97 -37.22
CA GLY A 584 -47.26 28.45 -36.51
C GLY A 584 -48.47 28.66 -37.41
N ASP A 585 -48.58 27.92 -38.52
CA ASP A 585 -49.67 28.05 -39.47
C ASP A 585 -50.89 27.16 -39.15
N GLY A 586 -50.72 26.24 -38.19
CA GLY A 586 -51.76 25.34 -37.71
C GLY A 586 -51.70 23.93 -38.30
N ILE A 587 -50.69 23.53 -39.07
CA ILE A 587 -50.39 22.15 -39.43
C ILE A 587 -49.15 21.67 -38.65
N PRO A 588 -49.18 20.47 -38.03
CA PRO A 588 -48.00 19.95 -37.36
C PRO A 588 -46.84 19.56 -38.31
N ASP A 589 -45.59 19.71 -37.90
CA ASP A 589 -44.42 19.50 -38.78
C ASP A 589 -44.38 18.05 -39.31
N GLY A 590 -44.64 17.06 -38.44
CA GLY A 590 -44.74 15.64 -38.80
C GLY A 590 -45.94 15.26 -39.68
N VAL A 591 -46.91 16.17 -39.86
CA VAL A 591 -47.98 16.06 -40.86
C VAL A 591 -47.50 16.60 -42.20
N GLU A 592 -46.83 17.74 -42.20
CA GLU A 592 -46.28 18.37 -43.40
C GLU A 592 -45.19 17.53 -44.07
N ASP A 593 -44.33 16.90 -43.27
CA ASP A 593 -43.40 15.85 -43.72
C ASP A 593 -44.05 14.46 -43.71
N PHE A 594 -44.88 14.22 -44.73
CA PHE A 594 -45.71 13.00 -44.82
C PHE A 594 -44.91 11.68 -44.74
N ASN A 595 -43.68 11.66 -45.25
CA ASN A 595 -42.85 10.46 -45.21
C ASN A 595 -41.85 10.44 -44.04
N ARG A 596 -41.77 11.55 -43.28
CA ARG A 596 -40.98 11.72 -42.05
C ARG A 596 -39.50 11.45 -42.26
N ASP A 597 -38.98 11.92 -43.39
CA ASP A 597 -37.58 11.76 -43.77
C ASP A 597 -36.73 13.02 -43.59
N GLY A 598 -37.34 14.11 -43.10
CA GLY A 598 -36.74 15.42 -42.88
C GLY A 598 -36.44 16.19 -44.16
N VAL A 599 -36.84 15.67 -45.32
CA VAL A 599 -36.52 16.25 -46.63
C VAL A 599 -37.79 16.62 -47.36
N ARG A 600 -38.14 17.91 -47.33
CA ARG A 600 -39.27 18.45 -48.10
C ARG A 600 -39.31 17.95 -49.55
N GLN A 601 -40.38 17.24 -49.90
CA GLN A 601 -40.65 16.78 -51.25
C GLN A 601 -41.57 17.75 -52.01
N ALA A 602 -41.77 17.47 -53.31
CA ALA A 602 -42.58 18.36 -54.16
C ALA A 602 -44.10 18.28 -53.87
N ASN A 603 -44.51 17.26 -53.11
CA ASN A 603 -45.90 16.98 -52.73
C ASN A 603 -46.15 17.23 -51.24
N GLU A 604 -45.25 17.97 -50.59
CA GLU A 604 -45.27 18.30 -49.16
C GLU A 604 -45.18 19.82 -49.02
N THR A 605 -45.86 20.33 -47.98
CA THR A 605 -45.70 21.70 -47.47
C THR A 605 -44.35 21.80 -46.73
N ASP A 606 -43.83 23.01 -46.55
CA ASP A 606 -42.56 23.25 -45.89
C ASP A 606 -42.82 23.64 -44.43
N PRO A 607 -42.53 22.77 -43.45
CA PRO A 607 -42.85 23.02 -42.03
C PRO A 607 -42.11 24.18 -41.36
N ARG A 608 -41.38 24.98 -42.14
CA ARG A 608 -40.63 26.15 -41.67
C ARG A 608 -41.14 27.42 -42.35
N LYS A 609 -42.23 27.33 -43.11
CA LYS A 609 -42.77 28.39 -43.93
C LYS A 609 -44.28 28.27 -44.01
N ALA A 610 -44.94 29.04 -43.14
CA ALA A 610 -46.39 29.11 -42.98
C ALA A 610 -47.25 29.32 -44.23
N ASP A 611 -46.66 29.67 -45.38
CA ASP A 611 -47.32 29.80 -46.68
C ASP A 611 -46.32 29.23 -47.69
N THR A 612 -46.42 27.94 -48.00
CA THR A 612 -45.40 27.19 -48.74
C THR A 612 -45.20 27.73 -50.15
N ASP A 613 -46.29 28.05 -50.85
CA ASP A 613 -46.25 28.46 -52.25
C ASP A 613 -46.11 29.99 -52.45
N GLY A 614 -46.30 30.76 -51.39
CA GLY A 614 -46.08 32.20 -51.30
C GLY A 614 -47.20 33.04 -51.93
N ASP A 615 -48.43 32.55 -51.96
CA ASP A 615 -49.56 33.25 -52.58
C ASP A 615 -50.44 34.06 -51.61
N GLY A 616 -50.15 33.98 -50.30
CA GLY A 616 -50.71 34.83 -49.26
C GLY A 616 -51.78 34.20 -48.37
N CYS A 617 -52.08 32.91 -48.54
CA CYS A 617 -52.85 32.11 -47.58
C CYS A 617 -51.90 31.17 -46.82
N PRO A 618 -52.01 31.02 -45.49
CA PRO A 618 -51.19 30.04 -44.76
C PRO A 618 -51.63 28.60 -45.05
N ASP A 619 -50.70 27.63 -45.08
CA ASP A 619 -50.98 26.26 -45.50
C ASP A 619 -52.07 25.62 -44.62
N GLY A 620 -52.04 25.85 -43.30
CA GLY A 620 -53.08 25.40 -42.35
C GLY A 620 -54.48 26.01 -42.57
N ASP A 621 -54.59 27.16 -43.22
CA ASP A 621 -55.87 27.74 -43.64
C ASP A 621 -56.38 27.10 -44.95
N GLU A 622 -55.44 26.62 -45.76
CA GLU A 622 -55.68 25.94 -47.02
C GLU A 622 -55.98 24.44 -46.84
N ASP A 623 -55.46 23.77 -45.81
CA ASP A 623 -55.81 22.40 -45.40
C ASP A 623 -56.16 22.32 -43.90
N ARG A 624 -57.37 22.80 -43.55
CA ARG A 624 -57.81 22.90 -42.15
C ARG A 624 -58.03 21.57 -41.44
N ASN A 625 -58.06 20.47 -42.18
CA ASN A 625 -58.38 19.16 -41.63
C ASN A 625 -57.24 18.15 -41.78
N TRP A 626 -56.07 18.61 -42.25
CA TRP A 626 -54.81 17.89 -42.28
C TRP A 626 -54.90 16.56 -43.02
N ASN A 627 -55.71 16.52 -44.08
CA ASN A 627 -55.97 15.30 -44.83
C ASN A 627 -55.26 15.27 -46.19
N HIS A 628 -54.56 16.36 -46.54
CA HIS A 628 -53.83 16.59 -47.78
C HIS A 628 -54.72 16.48 -49.04
N ILE A 629 -56.01 16.74 -48.88
CA ILE A 629 -57.03 16.71 -49.92
C ILE A 629 -57.75 18.06 -49.91
N VAL A 630 -57.68 18.78 -51.03
CA VAL A 630 -58.44 20.03 -51.19
C VAL A 630 -59.94 19.76 -51.10
N ASP A 631 -60.54 20.06 -49.94
CA ASP A 631 -61.96 19.89 -49.68
C ASP A 631 -62.79 21.13 -50.09
N PRO A 632 -64.14 21.03 -50.13
CA PRO A 632 -64.97 22.18 -50.46
C PRO A 632 -64.84 23.32 -49.43
N GLY A 633 -64.15 24.40 -49.81
CA GLY A 633 -63.92 25.58 -48.96
C GLY A 633 -62.45 25.77 -48.56
N GLU A 634 -61.59 24.86 -48.98
CA GLU A 634 -60.13 24.88 -48.87
C GLU A 634 -59.49 25.26 -50.21
N THR A 635 -58.23 25.69 -50.18
CA THR A 635 -57.37 25.93 -51.35
C THR A 635 -56.16 25.00 -51.29
N ASN A 636 -55.18 25.12 -52.19
CA ASN A 636 -54.12 24.10 -52.27
C ASN A 636 -52.78 24.68 -51.81
N PRO A 637 -52.23 24.22 -50.66
CA PRO A 637 -50.95 24.68 -50.10
C PRO A 637 -49.72 24.67 -51.03
N LEU A 638 -49.81 23.97 -52.16
CA LEU A 638 -48.71 23.76 -53.10
C LEU A 638 -48.94 24.44 -54.46
N LEU A 639 -50.02 25.20 -54.65
CA LEU A 639 -50.40 25.79 -55.93
C LEU A 639 -50.56 27.32 -55.88
N ALA A 640 -49.43 27.99 -56.11
CA ALA A 640 -49.39 29.45 -56.06
C ALA A 640 -50.47 30.14 -56.93
N GLY A 641 -51.21 31.03 -56.29
CA GLY A 641 -52.21 31.92 -56.89
C GLY A 641 -53.61 31.32 -56.93
N ASP A 642 -53.86 30.29 -56.11
CA ASP A 642 -55.18 29.72 -55.92
C ASP A 642 -55.78 30.04 -54.54
N CYS A 643 -54.97 30.57 -53.60
CA CYS A 643 -55.46 31.36 -52.49
C CYS A 643 -56.47 32.35 -53.04
N PRO A 644 -57.71 32.31 -52.56
CA PRO A 644 -58.69 33.25 -53.01
C PRO A 644 -58.17 34.56 -52.46
N LEU A 645 -57.54 35.39 -53.31
CA LEU A 645 -57.41 36.81 -53.07
C LEU A 645 -58.74 37.16 -52.44
N PRO A 646 -58.81 37.50 -51.14
CA PRO A 646 -60.02 38.11 -50.69
C PRO A 646 -60.11 39.29 -51.63
N THR A 647 -61.23 39.43 -52.31
CA THR A 647 -61.59 40.67 -52.95
C THR A 647 -61.80 41.71 -51.83
N ALA A 648 -60.80 41.89 -50.97
CA ALA A 648 -60.68 42.88 -49.96
C ALA A 648 -60.22 44.16 -50.61
N VAL A 649 -61.08 44.63 -51.50
CA VAL A 649 -61.40 46.03 -51.41
C VAL A 649 -61.90 46.21 -49.98
N ASP A 650 -61.14 46.91 -49.16
CA ASP A 650 -61.62 47.55 -47.95
C ASP A 650 -61.90 48.99 -48.39
N SER A 651 -63.15 49.27 -48.76
CA SER A 651 -63.51 50.54 -49.41
C SER A 651 -63.50 51.72 -48.45
N ASP A 652 -63.63 51.48 -47.15
CA ASP A 652 -63.71 52.52 -46.12
C ASP A 652 -62.56 52.52 -45.09
N CYS A 653 -61.64 51.58 -45.25
CA CYS A 653 -60.38 51.47 -44.52
C CYS A 653 -60.58 51.25 -43.02
N ASP A 654 -61.44 50.30 -42.67
CA ASP A 654 -61.82 50.02 -41.30
C ASP A 654 -61.23 48.74 -40.72
N GLY A 655 -60.56 47.93 -41.56
CA GLY A 655 -59.93 46.67 -41.17
C GLY A 655 -60.71 45.43 -41.62
N LEU A 656 -61.95 45.58 -42.08
CA LEU A 656 -62.74 44.51 -42.69
C LEU A 656 -62.69 44.60 -44.21
N SER A 657 -62.80 43.45 -44.87
CA SER A 657 -63.01 43.44 -46.30
C SER A 657 -64.46 43.74 -46.63
N ASP A 658 -64.71 44.40 -47.77
CA ASP A 658 -66.05 44.65 -48.30
C ASP A 658 -66.94 43.37 -48.31
N ASP A 659 -66.33 42.21 -48.55
CA ASP A 659 -67.02 40.92 -48.58
C ASP A 659 -67.26 40.35 -47.17
N THR A 660 -66.33 40.56 -46.23
CA THR A 660 -66.54 40.27 -44.79
C THR A 660 -67.71 41.09 -44.27
N GLU A 661 -67.75 42.37 -44.61
CA GLU A 661 -68.82 43.28 -44.21
C GLU A 661 -70.17 42.87 -44.81
N ARG A 662 -70.22 42.43 -46.06
CA ARG A 662 -71.48 41.96 -46.66
C ARG A 662 -71.97 40.63 -46.08
N ASN A 663 -71.06 39.69 -45.87
CA ASN A 663 -71.42 38.28 -45.72
C ASN A 663 -71.20 37.72 -44.32
N VAL A 664 -70.37 38.34 -43.50
CA VAL A 664 -69.97 37.86 -42.16
C VAL A 664 -70.48 38.80 -41.08
N THR A 665 -69.92 40.00 -41.02
CA THR A 665 -70.29 40.98 -39.98
C THR A 665 -71.58 41.69 -40.35
N HIS A 666 -72.03 41.64 -41.61
CA HIS A 666 -73.23 42.33 -42.11
C HIS A 666 -73.25 43.85 -41.84
N THR A 667 -72.06 44.45 -41.74
CA THR A 667 -71.83 45.90 -41.63
C THR A 667 -71.82 46.54 -43.02
N ASN A 668 -71.71 47.87 -43.09
CA ASN A 668 -71.82 48.59 -44.36
C ASN A 668 -70.45 48.80 -45.03
N PRO A 669 -70.20 48.19 -46.21
CA PRO A 669 -68.89 48.17 -46.87
C PRO A 669 -68.27 49.48 -47.33
N ASN A 670 -68.87 50.61 -46.99
CA ASN A 670 -68.43 51.94 -47.41
C ASN A 670 -68.61 52.95 -46.28
N ASN A 671 -68.81 52.48 -45.05
CA ASN A 671 -68.94 53.27 -43.86
C ASN A 671 -68.17 52.58 -42.71
N PRO A 672 -67.02 53.13 -42.30
CA PRO A 672 -66.06 52.43 -41.43
C PRO A 672 -66.50 52.33 -39.96
N ASP A 673 -67.75 52.69 -39.66
CA ASP A 673 -68.39 52.79 -38.33
C ASP A 673 -69.92 52.73 -38.58
N THR A 674 -70.45 51.51 -38.70
CA THR A 674 -71.81 51.22 -39.16
C THR A 674 -72.88 51.74 -38.21
N ASP A 675 -72.61 51.77 -36.91
CA ASP A 675 -73.57 52.20 -35.90
C ASP A 675 -73.37 53.63 -35.37
N GLY A 676 -72.22 54.23 -35.69
CA GLY A 676 -71.90 55.63 -35.47
C GLY A 676 -71.45 55.97 -34.04
N ASP A 677 -70.87 55.02 -33.32
CA ASP A 677 -70.40 55.22 -31.95
C ASP A 677 -68.98 55.78 -31.83
N GLY A 678 -68.22 55.75 -32.94
CA GLY A 678 -66.86 56.27 -33.06
C GLY A 678 -65.75 55.22 -32.97
N ILE A 679 -66.09 53.94 -32.79
CA ILE A 679 -65.20 52.80 -32.99
C ILE A 679 -65.43 52.28 -34.41
N LYS A 680 -64.39 51.73 -35.03
CA LYS A 680 -64.51 51.21 -36.40
C LYS A 680 -65.00 49.77 -36.39
N ASP A 681 -65.82 49.37 -37.35
CA ASP A 681 -66.42 48.02 -37.37
C ASP A 681 -65.34 46.92 -37.34
N GLY A 682 -64.20 47.15 -38.01
CA GLY A 682 -63.06 46.25 -37.95
C GLY A 682 -62.36 46.17 -36.59
N ILE A 683 -62.30 47.26 -35.82
CA ILE A 683 -61.76 47.22 -34.45
C ILE A 683 -62.71 46.42 -33.55
N GLU A 684 -64.02 46.66 -33.64
CA GLU A 684 -65.02 45.94 -32.85
C GLU A 684 -65.03 44.45 -33.16
N ALA A 685 -64.76 44.08 -34.41
CA ALA A 685 -64.62 42.69 -34.86
C ALA A 685 -63.24 42.06 -34.54
N GLY A 686 -62.33 42.77 -33.88
CA GLY A 686 -61.01 42.27 -33.50
C GLY A 686 -59.99 42.19 -34.64
N ALA A 687 -60.10 43.06 -35.66
CA ALA A 687 -59.21 43.04 -36.82
C ALA A 687 -57.77 43.42 -36.45
N VAL A 688 -56.85 42.48 -36.72
CA VAL A 688 -55.41 42.63 -36.45
C VAL A 688 -54.57 42.87 -37.71
N PHE A 689 -55.17 42.74 -38.90
CA PHE A 689 -54.47 42.96 -40.17
C PHE A 689 -55.28 43.88 -41.09
N ASN A 690 -54.57 44.57 -41.98
CA ASN A 690 -55.18 45.43 -42.99
C ASN A 690 -55.30 44.64 -44.29
N PRO A 691 -56.52 44.37 -44.78
CA PRO A 691 -56.69 43.56 -45.97
C PRO A 691 -56.49 44.37 -47.28
N ASN A 692 -56.32 45.70 -47.21
CA ASN A 692 -56.01 46.60 -48.34
C ASN A 692 -54.90 47.65 -48.02
N PRO A 693 -53.66 47.22 -47.72
CA PRO A 693 -52.62 48.09 -47.17
C PRO A 693 -52.13 49.19 -48.12
N ALA A 694 -52.27 49.00 -49.43
CA ALA A 694 -51.87 50.01 -50.42
C ALA A 694 -52.84 51.20 -50.50
N ALA A 695 -54.14 50.98 -50.24
CA ALA A 695 -55.16 52.04 -50.26
C ALA A 695 -55.43 52.61 -48.86
N CYS A 696 -55.18 51.82 -47.81
CA CYS A 696 -55.54 52.13 -46.42
C CYS A 696 -54.31 52.24 -45.49
N PRO A 697 -53.31 53.09 -45.77
CA PRO A 697 -52.07 53.16 -44.98
C PRO A 697 -52.24 53.71 -43.56
N SER A 698 -53.43 54.20 -43.22
CA SER A 698 -53.76 54.80 -41.92
C SER A 698 -54.53 53.86 -40.98
N PHE A 699 -54.71 52.59 -41.35
CA PHE A 699 -55.32 51.60 -40.49
C PHE A 699 -54.45 51.37 -39.24
N VAL A 700 -55.10 51.30 -38.07
CA VAL A 700 -54.46 50.98 -36.79
C VAL A 700 -55.20 49.75 -36.26
N PRO A 701 -54.52 48.59 -36.16
CA PRO A 701 -55.15 47.36 -35.66
C PRO A 701 -55.51 47.48 -34.19
N ASP A 702 -56.43 46.63 -33.74
CA ASP A 702 -56.74 46.51 -32.32
C ASP A 702 -55.51 46.02 -31.54
N ALA A 703 -55.21 46.69 -30.43
CA ALA A 703 -54.07 46.36 -29.58
C ALA A 703 -54.33 45.13 -28.70
N ASP A 704 -55.60 44.77 -28.47
CA ASP A 704 -56.01 43.59 -27.72
C ASP A 704 -57.22 42.91 -28.41
N PRO A 705 -56.99 42.06 -29.43
CA PRO A 705 -58.06 41.46 -30.23
C PRO A 705 -58.94 40.47 -29.45
N SER A 706 -58.63 40.21 -28.17
CA SER A 706 -59.49 39.43 -27.28
C SER A 706 -60.71 40.23 -26.78
N THR A 707 -60.72 41.57 -26.96
CA THR A 707 -61.80 42.47 -26.54
C THR A 707 -62.66 42.94 -27.71
N THR A 708 -63.47 42.05 -28.27
CA THR A 708 -64.39 42.38 -29.38
C THR A 708 -65.76 42.88 -28.89
N THR A 709 -66.34 43.87 -29.58
CA THR A 709 -67.73 44.37 -29.39
C THR A 709 -68.60 44.05 -30.62
N ASP A 710 -69.90 44.35 -30.59
CA ASP A 710 -70.81 44.03 -31.70
C ASP A 710 -70.87 45.22 -32.67
N PRO A 711 -70.32 45.12 -33.90
CA PRO A 711 -70.14 46.25 -34.84
C PRO A 711 -71.44 46.81 -35.45
N LYS A 712 -72.59 46.48 -34.88
CA LYS A 712 -73.90 47.03 -35.26
C LYS A 712 -74.64 47.65 -34.09
N ARG A 713 -74.01 47.72 -32.92
CA ARG A 713 -74.65 48.14 -31.69
C ARG A 713 -73.77 49.10 -30.91
N ILE A 714 -74.16 50.37 -30.98
CA ILE A 714 -73.60 51.49 -30.20
C ILE A 714 -73.05 51.01 -28.86
N ASP A 715 -71.73 51.08 -28.75
CA ASP A 715 -71.02 50.85 -27.50
C ASP A 715 -71.38 51.95 -26.50
N THR A 716 -71.62 51.53 -25.26
CA THR A 716 -72.03 52.42 -24.18
C THR A 716 -71.14 52.27 -22.94
N ASP A 717 -70.10 51.44 -23.01
CA ASP A 717 -69.17 51.18 -21.91
C ASP A 717 -67.98 52.16 -21.83
#